data_AF-D9S8I1-F1
#
_entry.id   AF-D9S8I1-F1
#
_cell.length_a   1.000
_cell.length_b   1.000
_cell.length_c   1.000
_cell.angle_alpha   90.00
_cell.angle_beta   90.00
_cell.angle_gamma   90.00
#
_symmetry.space_group_name_H-M   'P 1'
#
loop_
_entity.id
_entity.type
_entity.pdbx_description
1 polymer ?
#
loop_
_entity_poly.entity_id
_entity_poly.type
_entity_poly.pdbx_seq_one_letter_code
_entity_poly.pdbx_strand_id
1 'polypeptide(L)'
;MSDSLPKWKSVGSTNAAVVMYNLEGESKSGKYYRVSAKDDCGVSKATDMVEIAATGANAITNADLATPSNLKLENVGDNMWQLSWSYTNNENRPEQGFKLQSLNLDDKSPKWSDDGTTNKGVHVVKIDGNKKGGLLFHVAAKDDKGISEYSEEITIPRVTDTTSSSNSMDLAVPTSLKIDSIGVNKYQLSWSYTDNKNRPENGFKLQILDVNAKSPAWAVLDSTNKSVRFFNVDAIKHGGKYIRVAAKDSKGLSTYSDEIQVPDADTTKVAGEELDLAVPKNLVLDPLGNDEYRLSWEYTNTPKRPATGFVLQKLYIANGKNWEDVKASVGKDVQFYNLSAEDCNYYIRIAAKDSKGLSDYSNVIEIPKIGAEEGEEEVATPPSELTISRIAPSVWELSWNYSDASDDPNRKFIIQTSKLKDFKWTGLKSPIDGSVRRYYIQGRDKIETYYRMAVVNGSDTSAFTDAIQLTPDISYRDYMALEVPVPSEKFILGYTTAYEADQDTSTKDDKTYISASATYTITENFISKYIVESEYTDTVYYEARWFTSLENFNYYKGSCEGKKTSDKCDSCYWSETFPYQEPSITKRFDESDFADEDKKTTILASCKNRSGYDADEHSLLYSASTSADKWEEIMAHETGMSMCIPDYVRGICGYYVQIRIVWKDINGETDWSEWTQPFNIADISGADDLCSPSK
;
A
#
# COMPACT_ATOMS: atom_id res chain seq x y z
N MET A 1 -10.84 70.00 40.40
CA MET A 1 -11.76 69.67 39.30
C MET A 1 -12.11 68.21 39.43
N SER A 2 -13.41 67.88 39.44
CA SER A 2 -13.89 66.52 39.68
C SER A 2 -13.64 65.66 38.43
N ASP A 3 -12.65 64.78 38.49
CA ASP A 3 -12.51 63.71 37.51
C ASP A 3 -13.58 62.65 37.79
N SER A 4 -14.71 62.77 37.10
CA SER A 4 -15.68 61.69 37.05
C SER A 4 -15.08 60.53 36.24
N LEU A 5 -14.50 59.55 36.93
CA LEU A 5 -14.14 58.26 36.34
C LEU A 5 -15.34 57.70 35.55
N PRO A 6 -15.12 57.10 34.37
CA PRO A 6 -16.20 56.54 33.56
C PRO A 6 -16.96 55.48 34.36
N LYS A 7 -18.29 55.65 34.45
CA LYS A 7 -19.18 54.69 35.12
C LYS A 7 -19.37 53.49 34.20
N TRP A 8 -18.71 52.38 34.54
CA TRP A 8 -18.85 51.11 33.84
C TRP A 8 -20.24 50.52 34.06
N LYS A 9 -20.87 50.04 32.99
CA LYS A 9 -22.19 49.38 33.02
C LYS A 9 -22.00 47.91 32.68
N SER A 10 -22.62 47.01 33.46
CA SER A 10 -22.61 45.59 33.13
C SER A 10 -23.41 45.32 31.85
N VAL A 11 -22.83 44.53 30.94
CA VAL A 11 -23.43 44.20 29.63
C VAL A 11 -23.98 42.77 29.60
N GLY A 12 -23.57 41.90 30.53
CA GLY A 12 -24.05 40.53 30.69
C GLY A 12 -23.24 39.76 31.74
N SER A 13 -23.68 38.54 32.09
CA SER A 13 -22.95 37.60 32.95
C SER A 13 -23.15 36.18 32.43
N THR A 14 -22.11 35.36 32.45
CA THR A 14 -22.16 33.94 32.07
C THR A 14 -21.85 33.03 33.25
N ASN A 15 -21.99 31.72 33.04
CA ASN A 15 -21.42 30.73 33.96
C ASN A 15 -19.88 30.67 33.79
N ALA A 16 -19.21 30.06 34.76
CA ALA A 16 -17.74 29.98 34.83
C ALA A 16 -17.09 29.08 33.76
N ALA A 17 -17.87 28.23 33.08
CA ALA A 17 -17.35 27.33 32.04
C ALA A 17 -17.24 28.00 30.66
N VAL A 18 -17.83 29.18 30.50
CA VAL A 18 -17.77 29.94 29.25
C VAL A 18 -16.45 30.71 29.18
N VAL A 19 -15.59 30.30 28.25
CA VAL A 19 -14.29 30.95 27.98
C VAL A 19 -14.37 32.03 26.89
N MET A 20 -15.50 32.14 26.18
CA MET A 20 -15.73 33.14 25.12
C MET A 20 -17.13 33.75 25.22
N TYR A 21 -17.22 35.09 25.18
CA TYR A 21 -18.49 35.83 25.17
C TYR A 21 -18.62 36.68 23.92
N ASN A 22 -19.57 36.34 23.06
CA ASN A 22 -19.78 37.05 21.80
C ASN A 22 -20.56 38.35 22.02
N LEU A 23 -20.04 39.45 21.49
CA LEU A 23 -20.69 40.76 21.49
C LEU A 23 -21.29 41.04 20.11
N GLU A 24 -22.61 40.96 20.00
CA GLU A 24 -23.31 41.14 18.72
C GLU A 24 -24.10 42.47 18.67
N GLY A 25 -24.04 43.14 17.51
CA GLY A 25 -24.82 44.34 17.17
C GLY A 25 -24.03 45.66 17.11
N GLU A 26 -24.36 46.52 16.12
CA GLU A 26 -23.65 47.77 15.82
C GLU A 26 -23.49 48.72 17.03
N SER A 27 -24.47 48.73 17.94
CA SER A 27 -24.47 49.56 19.16
C SER A 27 -23.34 49.24 20.16
N LYS A 28 -22.57 48.17 19.92
CA LYS A 28 -21.43 47.72 20.73
C LYS A 28 -20.07 48.18 20.17
N SER A 29 -20.03 48.68 18.94
CA SER A 29 -18.82 49.23 18.33
C SER A 29 -18.45 50.60 18.90
N GLY A 30 -17.15 50.93 18.88
CA GLY A 30 -16.56 52.15 19.44
C GLY A 30 -16.55 52.19 20.97
N LYS A 31 -16.58 51.04 21.65
CA LYS A 31 -16.69 50.94 23.13
C LYS A 31 -15.61 50.04 23.72
N TYR A 32 -15.29 50.29 24.99
CA TYR A 32 -14.34 49.52 25.78
C TYR A 32 -15.03 48.47 26.64
N TYR A 33 -14.44 47.27 26.69
CA TYR A 33 -14.95 46.12 27.42
C TYR A 33 -13.86 45.54 28.34
N ARG A 34 -14.27 44.95 29.46
CA ARG A 34 -13.40 44.25 30.41
C ARG A 34 -14.21 43.22 31.18
N VAL A 35 -13.55 42.18 31.68
CA VAL A 35 -14.21 41.06 32.38
C VAL A 35 -13.78 41.03 33.84
N SER A 36 -14.70 40.69 34.74
CA SER A 36 -14.43 40.38 36.14
C SER A 36 -15.07 39.04 36.48
N ALA A 37 -14.39 38.20 37.26
CA ALA A 37 -14.98 37.02 37.85
C ALA A 37 -15.84 37.43 39.06
N LYS A 38 -16.92 36.72 39.32
CA LYS A 38 -17.79 36.94 40.49
C LYS A 38 -18.15 35.62 41.13
N ASP A 39 -18.06 35.56 42.45
CA ASP A 39 -18.60 34.48 43.27
C ASP A 39 -19.57 35.04 44.32
N ASP A 40 -20.01 34.20 45.26
CA ASP A 40 -20.91 34.57 46.34
C ASP A 40 -20.27 35.53 47.36
N CYS A 41 -18.95 35.67 47.34
CA CYS A 41 -18.16 36.49 48.27
C CYS A 41 -17.76 37.85 47.68
N GLY A 42 -17.82 38.05 46.37
CA GLY A 42 -17.56 39.33 45.74
C GLY A 42 -17.21 39.28 44.26
N VAL A 43 -16.73 40.42 43.73
CA VAL A 43 -16.30 40.57 42.33
C VAL A 43 -14.79 40.80 42.31
N SER A 44 -14.09 40.06 41.46
CA SER A 44 -12.64 40.17 41.27
C SER A 44 -12.26 41.51 40.63
N LYS A 45 -10.97 41.85 40.71
CA LYS A 45 -10.41 42.92 39.87
C LYS A 45 -10.70 42.60 38.39
N ALA A 46 -11.08 43.62 37.64
CA ALA A 46 -11.34 43.49 36.21
C ALA A 46 -10.04 43.31 35.43
N THR A 47 -10.11 42.63 34.29
CA THR A 47 -9.05 42.57 33.29
C THR A 47 -8.73 43.95 32.71
N ASP A 48 -7.68 44.02 31.91
CA ASP A 48 -7.40 45.17 31.06
C ASP A 48 -8.55 45.43 30.08
N MET A 49 -8.66 46.69 29.63
CA MET A 49 -9.73 47.11 28.73
C MET A 49 -9.38 46.81 27.28
N VAL A 50 -10.37 46.31 26.54
CA VAL A 50 -10.29 46.02 25.11
C VAL A 50 -11.28 46.91 24.37
N GLU A 51 -10.82 47.64 23.36
CA GLU A 51 -11.66 48.45 22.49
C GLU A 51 -12.17 47.64 21.31
N ILE A 52 -13.46 47.76 20.99
CA ILE A 52 -14.01 47.28 19.72
C ILE A 52 -14.15 48.49 18.79
N ALA A 53 -13.33 48.58 17.75
CA ALA A 53 -13.32 49.73 16.84
C ALA A 53 -14.64 49.88 16.05
N ALA A 54 -15.06 51.12 15.79
CA ALA A 54 -16.16 51.42 14.87
C ALA A 54 -15.67 51.30 13.43
N THR A 55 -16.36 50.52 12.60
CA THR A 55 -15.90 50.05 11.29
C THR A 55 -15.56 51.17 10.30
N GLY A 56 -14.39 51.06 9.68
CA GLY A 56 -13.95 51.95 8.60
C GLY A 56 -12.45 51.93 8.26
N ALA A 57 -11.63 51.12 8.93
CA ALA A 57 -10.23 50.92 8.55
C ALA A 57 -9.89 49.44 8.65
N ASN A 58 -9.26 48.91 7.59
CA ASN A 58 -8.69 47.57 7.54
C ASN A 58 -7.74 47.36 8.72
N ALA A 59 -8.26 46.77 9.80
CA ALA A 59 -7.42 46.08 10.76
C ALA A 59 -7.02 44.77 10.06
N ILE A 60 -5.84 44.77 9.44
CA ILE A 60 -5.11 43.52 9.23
C ILE A 60 -4.85 43.01 10.63
N THR A 61 -5.75 42.18 11.15
CA THR A 61 -5.36 41.26 12.22
C THR A 61 -4.23 40.46 11.60
N ASN A 62 -3.02 40.60 12.13
CA ASN A 62 -1.97 39.62 11.86
C ASN A 62 -2.54 38.30 12.36
N ALA A 63 -3.20 37.56 11.48
CA ALA A 63 -3.66 36.23 11.79
C ALA A 63 -2.41 35.44 12.15
N ASP A 64 -2.36 34.88 13.35
CA ASP A 64 -1.27 34.00 13.73
C ASP A 64 -1.49 32.63 13.07
N LEU A 65 -0.38 31.97 12.71
CA LEU A 65 -0.42 30.57 12.31
C LEU A 65 -0.99 29.77 13.48
N ALA A 66 -1.89 28.83 13.20
CA ALA A 66 -2.38 27.93 14.23
C ALA A 66 -1.21 27.12 14.82
N THR A 67 -1.32 26.70 16.08
CA THR A 67 -0.32 25.86 16.75
C THR A 67 -0.61 24.38 16.46
N PRO A 68 0.38 23.57 16.02
CA PRO A 68 0.21 22.13 15.87
C PRO A 68 -0.14 21.46 17.20
N SER A 69 -0.97 20.42 17.17
CA SER A 69 -1.46 19.73 18.38
C SER A 69 -1.51 18.21 18.19
N ASN A 70 -1.73 17.46 19.27
CA ASN A 70 -1.77 15.99 19.26
C ASN A 70 -0.49 15.39 18.66
N LEU A 71 0.66 15.89 19.09
CA LEU A 71 1.96 15.36 18.74
C LEU A 71 2.08 13.92 19.28
N LYS A 72 2.28 12.97 18.37
CA LYS A 72 2.29 11.54 18.64
C LYS A 72 3.52 10.89 18.06
N LEU A 73 4.02 9.88 18.77
CA LEU A 73 5.16 9.07 18.36
C LEU A 73 4.76 7.60 18.26
N GLU A 74 4.97 7.00 17.10
CA GLU A 74 4.68 5.59 16.83
C GLU A 74 5.95 4.86 16.39
N ASN A 75 6.17 3.64 16.89
CA ASN A 75 7.30 2.83 16.43
C ASN A 75 6.93 2.14 15.11
N VAL A 76 7.73 2.35 14.07
CA VAL A 76 7.47 1.80 12.72
C VAL A 76 8.49 0.71 12.31
N GLY A 77 9.22 0.15 13.28
CA GLY A 77 10.22 -0.91 13.07
C GLY A 77 11.66 -0.39 13.06
N ASP A 78 12.64 -1.25 13.36
CA ASP A 78 14.08 -0.98 13.25
C ASP A 78 14.58 0.31 13.95
N ASN A 79 14.05 0.62 15.15
CA ASN A 79 14.31 1.88 15.88
C ASN A 79 13.94 3.15 15.10
N MET A 80 13.13 3.04 14.05
CA MET A 80 12.52 4.17 13.37
C MET A 80 11.21 4.56 14.07
N TRP A 81 11.07 5.85 14.34
CA TRP A 81 9.90 6.43 14.96
C TRP A 81 9.19 7.35 13.97
N GLN A 82 7.87 7.27 13.92
CA GLN A 82 7.04 8.18 13.16
C GLN A 82 6.48 9.24 14.11
N LEU A 83 6.91 10.48 13.94
CA LEU A 83 6.39 11.65 14.63
C LEU A 83 5.28 12.25 13.78
N SER A 84 4.08 12.39 14.34
CA SER A 84 2.90 12.93 13.64
C SER A 84 2.15 13.94 14.50
N TRP A 85 1.42 14.86 13.87
CA TRP A 85 0.61 15.87 14.56
C TRP A 85 -0.69 16.16 13.81
N SER A 86 -1.63 16.80 14.49
CA SER A 86 -2.83 17.38 13.94
C SER A 86 -2.63 18.86 13.65
N TYR A 87 -3.20 19.34 12.53
CA TYR A 87 -3.16 20.74 12.17
C TYR A 87 -4.46 21.18 11.49
N THR A 88 -5.01 22.31 11.93
CA THR A 88 -6.15 22.96 11.28
C THR A 88 -5.70 24.34 10.82
N ASN A 89 -5.77 24.60 9.52
CA ASN A 89 -5.34 25.88 8.95
C ASN A 89 -6.17 27.04 9.52
N ASN A 90 -5.49 28.16 9.77
CA ASN A 90 -6.16 29.44 9.89
C ASN A 90 -6.49 29.93 8.46
N GLU A 91 -7.77 30.11 8.13
CA GLU A 91 -8.21 30.50 6.78
C GLU A 91 -7.54 31.78 6.27
N ASN A 92 -7.12 32.67 7.17
CA ASN A 92 -6.49 33.93 6.84
C ASN A 92 -4.95 33.87 6.81
N ARG A 93 -4.35 32.76 7.26
CA ARG A 93 -2.90 32.50 7.22
C ARG A 93 -2.62 30.99 7.21
N PRO A 94 -2.73 30.32 6.05
CA PRO A 94 -2.45 28.90 5.93
C PRO A 94 -0.94 28.61 6.04
N GLU A 95 -0.60 27.42 6.53
CA GLU A 95 0.79 26.98 6.61
C GLU A 95 1.41 26.68 5.23
N GLN A 96 2.75 26.76 5.14
CA GLN A 96 3.56 26.39 3.97
C GLN A 96 4.61 25.30 4.29
N GLY A 97 4.50 24.73 5.47
CA GLY A 97 5.30 23.64 6.01
C GLY A 97 5.33 23.72 7.53
N PHE A 98 6.10 22.81 8.13
CA PHE A 98 6.35 22.80 9.56
C PHE A 98 7.85 22.88 9.84
N LYS A 99 8.23 23.47 10.96
CA LYS A 99 9.60 23.53 11.48
C LYS A 99 9.71 22.62 12.69
N LEU A 100 10.71 21.75 12.68
CA LEU A 100 11.02 20.85 13.79
C LEU A 100 12.25 21.38 14.52
N GLN A 101 12.21 21.32 15.85
CA GLN A 101 13.39 21.54 16.67
C GLN A 101 13.60 20.37 17.61
N SER A 102 14.86 20.15 17.97
CA SER A 102 15.28 19.14 18.94
C SER A 102 16.10 19.74 20.07
N LEU A 103 15.97 19.16 21.26
CA LEU A 103 16.69 19.53 22.47
C LEU A 103 17.35 18.31 23.09
N ASN A 104 18.66 18.39 23.36
CA ASN A 104 19.36 17.39 24.15
C ASN A 104 19.45 17.83 25.62
N LEU A 105 18.76 17.12 26.51
CA LEU A 105 18.78 17.42 27.95
C LEU A 105 20.06 16.97 28.65
N ASP A 106 20.88 16.11 28.02
CA ASP A 106 22.16 15.68 28.59
C ASP A 106 23.29 16.71 28.40
N ASP A 107 23.07 17.71 27.54
CA ASP A 107 24.04 18.76 27.32
C ASP A 107 24.20 19.59 28.59
N LYS A 108 25.44 20.02 28.90
CA LYS A 108 25.72 20.87 30.08
C LYS A 108 24.92 22.18 30.10
N SER A 109 24.45 22.62 28.92
CA SER A 109 23.59 23.79 28.73
C SER A 109 22.61 23.51 27.59
N PRO A 110 21.47 22.83 27.85
CA PRO A 110 20.50 22.43 26.82
C PRO A 110 19.97 23.64 26.05
N LYS A 111 19.97 23.56 24.72
CA LYS A 111 19.39 24.58 23.83
C LYS A 111 18.66 23.93 22.67
N TRP A 112 17.51 24.50 22.30
CA TRP A 112 16.78 24.08 21.12
C TRP A 112 17.60 24.31 19.86
N SER A 113 17.63 23.31 18.99
CA SER A 113 18.33 23.32 17.72
C SER A 113 17.38 22.96 16.58
N ASP A 114 17.58 23.56 15.42
CA ASP A 114 16.74 23.27 14.24
C ASP A 114 17.05 21.86 13.70
N ASP A 115 16.02 21.03 13.54
CA ASP A 115 16.13 19.62 13.10
C ASP A 115 15.38 19.34 11.78
N GLY A 116 15.07 20.41 11.03
CA GLY A 116 14.54 20.34 9.68
C GLY A 116 13.17 21.00 9.50
N THR A 117 12.64 20.89 8.28
CA THR A 117 11.31 21.38 7.91
C THR A 117 10.57 20.43 7.00
N THR A 118 9.25 20.47 7.01
CA THR A 118 8.40 19.76 6.06
C THR A 118 7.86 20.67 4.97
N ASN A 119 7.35 20.06 3.90
CA ASN A 119 6.56 20.73 2.87
C ASN A 119 5.12 20.98 3.37
N LYS A 120 4.43 21.92 2.72
CA LYS A 120 3.01 22.20 2.94
C LYS A 120 2.16 20.91 2.98
N GLY A 121 1.28 20.79 3.96
CA GLY A 121 0.34 19.68 4.14
C GLY A 121 0.94 18.39 4.70
N VAL A 122 2.26 18.34 4.96
CA VAL A 122 2.92 17.15 5.51
C VAL A 122 2.96 17.24 7.03
N HIS A 123 2.14 16.42 7.69
CA HIS A 123 1.96 16.40 9.15
C HIS A 123 2.65 15.20 9.85
N VAL A 124 3.65 14.62 9.20
CA VAL A 124 4.35 13.42 9.67
C VAL A 124 5.81 13.42 9.21
N VAL A 125 6.72 12.95 10.08
CA VAL A 125 8.16 12.80 9.82
C VAL A 125 8.66 11.50 10.44
N LYS A 126 9.58 10.80 9.75
CA LYS A 126 10.28 9.64 10.29
C LYS A 126 11.60 10.07 10.94
N ILE A 127 11.86 9.56 12.15
CA ILE A 127 13.02 9.87 12.98
C ILE A 127 13.78 8.57 13.28
N ASP A 128 15.08 8.57 13.02
CA ASP A 128 15.98 7.46 13.34
C ASP A 128 16.38 7.52 14.82
N GLY A 129 15.79 6.64 15.64
CA GLY A 129 16.02 6.56 17.08
C GLY A 129 17.46 6.19 17.44
N ASN A 130 18.23 5.59 16.52
CA ASN A 130 19.65 5.33 16.76
C ASN A 130 20.50 6.61 16.76
N LYS A 131 20.04 7.65 16.06
CA LYS A 131 20.74 8.93 15.95
C LYS A 131 20.17 10.00 16.88
N LYS A 132 18.85 9.93 17.13
CA LYS A 132 18.08 11.00 17.78
C LYS A 132 17.41 10.55 19.08
N GLY A 133 17.68 9.33 19.55
CA GLY A 133 17.16 8.82 20.82
C GLY A 133 17.63 9.65 22.01
N GLY A 134 16.70 9.99 22.91
CA GLY A 134 16.90 10.83 24.10
C GLY A 134 16.66 12.31 23.88
N LEU A 135 16.45 12.75 22.64
CA LEU A 135 16.15 14.15 22.32
C LEU A 135 14.66 14.44 22.48
N LEU A 136 14.32 15.63 22.95
CA LEU A 136 12.96 16.19 22.93
C LEU A 136 12.72 16.86 21.59
N PHE A 137 11.51 16.70 21.05
CA PHE A 137 11.05 17.33 19.81
C PHE A 137 9.76 18.10 20.03
N HIS A 138 9.63 19.21 19.31
CA HIS A 138 8.39 19.97 19.15
C HIS A 138 8.31 20.56 17.75
N VAL A 139 7.10 20.91 17.31
CA VAL A 139 6.82 21.30 15.93
C VAL A 139 6.04 22.61 15.89
N ALA A 140 6.44 23.55 15.03
CA ALA A 140 5.69 24.78 14.75
C ALA A 140 5.29 24.82 13.27
N ALA A 141 4.13 25.37 12.96
CA ALA A 141 3.77 25.71 11.58
C ALA A 141 4.63 26.88 11.10
N LYS A 142 4.94 26.92 9.81
CA LYS A 142 5.72 28.02 9.20
C LYS A 142 5.08 28.55 7.92
N ASP A 143 5.34 29.82 7.65
CA ASP A 143 5.10 30.48 6.38
C ASP A 143 6.21 31.49 6.08
N ASP A 144 6.07 32.26 5.01
CA ASP A 144 7.07 33.27 4.61
C ASP A 144 7.17 34.44 5.61
N LYS A 145 6.23 34.56 6.55
CA LYS A 145 6.17 35.64 7.55
C LYS A 145 6.66 35.22 8.93
N GLY A 146 6.87 33.92 9.17
CA GLY A 146 7.42 33.41 10.43
C GLY A 146 6.88 32.03 10.80
N ILE A 147 6.91 31.73 12.10
CA ILE A 147 6.44 30.47 12.66
C ILE A 147 5.32 30.71 13.67
N SER A 148 4.49 29.69 13.92
CA SER A 148 3.55 29.66 15.05
C SER A 148 4.30 29.46 16.37
N GLU A 149 3.54 29.41 17.48
CA GLU A 149 4.04 28.73 18.68
C GLU A 149 4.30 27.24 18.38
N TYR A 150 5.21 26.63 19.14
CA TYR A 150 5.48 25.21 19.04
C TYR A 150 4.40 24.39 19.76
N SER A 151 4.21 23.15 19.28
CA SER A 151 3.38 22.14 19.92
C SER A 151 3.88 21.76 21.32
N GLU A 152 3.16 20.86 21.98
CA GLU A 152 3.73 20.08 23.08
C GLU A 152 5.03 19.36 22.67
N GLU A 153 5.85 19.04 23.68
CA GLU A 153 7.14 18.37 23.51
C GLU A 153 6.99 16.84 23.62
N ILE A 154 7.76 16.09 22.84
CA ILE A 154 7.81 14.62 22.93
C ILE A 154 9.25 14.10 22.88
N THR A 155 9.58 13.15 23.74
CA THR A 155 10.91 12.55 23.81
C THR A 155 11.01 11.33 22.91
N ILE A 156 12.03 11.26 22.06
CA ILE A 156 12.36 10.05 21.32
C ILE A 156 13.01 9.06 22.28
N PRO A 157 12.52 7.83 22.44
CA PRO A 157 13.15 6.86 23.35
C PRO A 157 14.61 6.58 22.98
N ARG A 158 15.54 6.56 23.95
CA ARG A 158 16.92 6.11 23.68
C ARG A 158 16.93 4.63 23.33
N VAL A 159 17.89 4.23 22.51
CA VAL A 159 18.14 2.82 22.19
C VAL A 159 18.39 1.97 23.44
N THR A 160 18.90 2.57 24.53
CA THR A 160 19.10 1.92 25.84
C THR A 160 17.96 2.16 26.83
N ASP A 161 17.15 3.22 26.64
CA ASP A 161 16.05 3.61 27.54
C ASP A 161 14.70 3.09 27.02
N THR A 162 14.72 2.06 26.20
CA THR A 162 13.59 1.13 26.11
C THR A 162 13.52 0.31 27.40
N THR A 163 13.34 0.98 28.55
CA THR A 163 12.48 0.42 29.59
C THR A 163 11.07 0.49 29.04
N SER A 164 10.78 -0.52 28.21
CA SER A 164 9.59 -1.32 28.36
C SER A 164 8.53 -0.68 29.28
N SER A 165 7.51 -0.06 28.67
CA SER A 165 6.21 -0.64 28.96
C SER A 165 6.41 -2.12 28.65
N SER A 166 6.43 -2.97 29.69
CA SER A 166 6.83 -4.37 29.52
C SER A 166 5.74 -5.13 28.77
N ASN A 167 5.57 -4.80 27.49
CA ASN A 167 5.48 -5.77 26.43
C ASN A 167 6.76 -6.61 26.53
N SER A 168 6.76 -7.52 27.49
CA SER A 168 7.72 -8.62 27.54
C SER A 168 7.91 -9.12 26.11
N MET A 169 9.14 -9.16 25.59
CA MET A 169 9.41 -10.00 24.42
C MET A 169 9.69 -11.44 24.84
N ASP A 170 9.53 -11.77 26.12
CA ASP A 170 9.57 -13.13 26.60
C ASP A 170 8.20 -13.77 26.44
N LEU A 171 8.23 -15.04 26.04
CA LEU A 171 7.05 -15.89 26.13
C LEU A 171 6.53 -15.82 27.57
N ALA A 172 5.22 -15.69 27.74
CA ALA A 172 4.62 -15.78 29.07
C ALA A 172 5.04 -17.10 29.74
N VAL A 173 5.05 -17.15 31.07
CA VAL A 173 5.40 -18.36 31.82
C VAL A 173 4.11 -19.14 32.08
N PRO A 174 4.06 -20.46 31.82
CA PRO A 174 2.93 -21.30 32.22
C PRO A 174 2.69 -21.26 33.73
N THR A 175 1.44 -21.16 34.13
CA THR A 175 1.03 -21.05 35.55
C THR A 175 -0.02 -22.08 35.92
N SER A 176 -0.31 -22.21 37.21
CA SER A 176 -1.40 -23.06 37.71
C SER A 176 -1.29 -24.53 37.27
N LEU A 177 -0.10 -25.13 37.34
CA LEU A 177 0.07 -26.54 37.04
C LEU A 177 -0.83 -27.39 37.94
N LYS A 178 -1.51 -28.36 37.32
CA LYS A 178 -2.42 -29.26 38.02
C LYS A 178 -2.28 -30.68 37.47
N ILE A 179 -2.27 -31.66 38.37
CA ILE A 179 -2.33 -33.07 38.03
C ILE A 179 -3.67 -33.65 38.48
N ASP A 180 -4.42 -34.19 37.52
CA ASP A 180 -5.70 -34.87 37.74
C ASP A 180 -5.58 -36.35 37.38
N SER A 181 -6.20 -37.25 38.16
CA SER A 181 -6.24 -38.68 37.81
C SER A 181 -7.23 -38.91 36.66
N ILE A 182 -6.79 -39.65 35.65
CA ILE A 182 -7.61 -40.04 34.49
C ILE A 182 -7.75 -41.57 34.35
N GLY A 183 -7.16 -42.32 35.28
CA GLY A 183 -7.19 -43.78 35.32
C GLY A 183 -6.22 -44.33 36.35
N VAL A 184 -6.20 -45.65 36.51
CA VAL A 184 -5.23 -46.32 37.39
C VAL A 184 -3.82 -46.01 36.89
N ASN A 185 -3.02 -45.34 37.73
CA ASN A 185 -1.66 -44.90 37.43
C ASN A 185 -1.52 -44.00 36.19
N LYS A 186 -2.61 -43.46 35.64
CA LYS A 186 -2.61 -42.51 34.53
C LYS A 186 -3.14 -41.16 35.02
N TYR A 187 -2.38 -40.10 34.75
CA TYR A 187 -2.66 -38.75 35.20
C TYR A 187 -2.60 -37.76 34.03
N GLN A 188 -3.35 -36.67 34.11
CA GLN A 188 -3.26 -35.55 33.17
C GLN A 188 -2.65 -34.36 33.89
N LEU A 189 -1.46 -33.94 33.44
CA LEU A 189 -0.87 -32.66 33.79
C LEU A 189 -1.50 -31.57 32.92
N SER A 190 -1.93 -30.46 33.52
CA SER A 190 -2.51 -29.31 32.81
C SER A 190 -1.97 -28.00 33.38
N TRP A 191 -2.03 -26.92 32.60
CA TRP A 191 -1.57 -25.59 33.00
C TRP A 191 -2.39 -24.47 32.36
N SER A 192 -2.38 -23.31 33.00
CA SER A 192 -2.88 -22.05 32.47
C SER A 192 -1.80 -21.31 31.70
N TYR A 193 -2.23 -20.55 30.70
CA TYR A 193 -1.33 -19.74 29.88
C TYR A 193 -2.06 -18.53 29.30
N THR A 194 -1.40 -17.38 29.23
CA THR A 194 -1.97 -16.21 28.57
C THR A 194 -0.96 -15.76 27.53
N ASP A 195 -1.36 -15.82 26.26
CA ASP A 195 -0.43 -15.54 25.17
C ASP A 195 0.07 -14.10 25.24
N ASN A 196 1.35 -13.96 24.95
CA ASN A 196 1.93 -12.66 24.70
C ASN A 196 1.68 -12.28 23.25
N LYS A 197 0.86 -11.25 23.01
CA LYS A 197 0.48 -10.80 21.64
C LYS A 197 1.69 -10.53 20.74
N ASN A 198 2.83 -10.16 21.32
CA ASN A 198 4.06 -9.82 20.60
C ASN A 198 5.00 -11.03 20.42
N ARG A 199 4.76 -12.13 21.14
CA ARG A 199 5.48 -13.39 21.02
C ARG A 199 4.52 -14.56 21.27
N PRO A 200 3.66 -14.88 20.30
CA PRO A 200 2.72 -15.98 20.43
C PRO A 200 3.48 -17.30 20.60
N GLU A 201 2.92 -18.18 21.42
CA GLU A 201 3.45 -19.50 21.66
C GLU A 201 3.29 -20.40 20.43
N ASN A 202 4.22 -21.34 20.27
CA ASN A 202 4.16 -22.40 19.28
C ASN A 202 4.22 -23.79 19.95
N GLY A 203 3.64 -23.87 21.15
CA GLY A 203 3.56 -25.06 21.98
C GLY A 203 4.36 -24.95 23.28
N PHE A 204 4.53 -26.06 23.98
CA PHE A 204 5.20 -26.11 25.29
C PHE A 204 6.28 -27.19 25.33
N LYS A 205 7.27 -27.03 26.21
CA LYS A 205 8.33 -27.99 26.50
C LYS A 205 8.25 -28.41 27.95
N LEU A 206 8.28 -29.70 28.19
CA LEU A 206 8.19 -30.31 29.52
C LEU A 206 9.54 -30.86 29.93
N GLN A 207 9.91 -30.64 31.20
CA GLN A 207 11.06 -31.27 31.82
C GLN A 207 10.64 -32.09 33.03
N ILE A 208 11.42 -33.12 33.34
CA ILE A 208 11.21 -34.00 34.49
C ILE A 208 12.49 -34.08 35.33
N LEU A 209 12.33 -34.14 36.65
CA LEU A 209 13.39 -34.28 37.64
C LEU A 209 13.11 -35.46 38.54
N ASP A 210 14.09 -36.35 38.65
CA ASP A 210 14.13 -37.39 39.67
C ASP A 210 15.06 -36.96 40.81
N VAL A 211 14.47 -36.54 41.93
CA VAL A 211 15.20 -36.06 43.11
C VAL A 211 15.96 -37.17 43.85
N ASN A 212 15.60 -38.43 43.61
CA ASN A 212 16.22 -39.59 44.23
C ASN A 212 17.37 -40.18 43.38
N ALA A 213 17.62 -39.63 42.19
CA ALA A 213 18.75 -40.01 41.37
C ALA A 213 20.08 -39.64 42.06
N LYS A 214 21.16 -40.40 41.77
CA LYS A 214 22.51 -40.11 42.31
C LYS A 214 23.04 -38.72 41.93
N SER A 215 22.51 -38.11 40.87
CA SER A 215 22.81 -36.75 40.43
C SER A 215 21.55 -36.14 39.81
N PRO A 216 20.66 -35.53 40.62
CA PRO A 216 19.40 -34.98 40.14
C PRO A 216 19.63 -33.86 39.12
N ALA A 217 19.06 -34.02 37.93
CA ALA A 217 19.11 -33.01 36.87
C ALA A 217 17.81 -33.03 36.08
N TRP A 218 17.41 -31.87 35.56
CA TRP A 218 16.23 -31.74 34.71
C TRP A 218 16.51 -32.35 33.33
N ALA A 219 15.75 -33.38 32.98
CA ALA A 219 15.76 -33.99 31.66
C ALA A 219 14.54 -33.54 30.84
N VAL A 220 14.64 -33.55 29.52
CA VAL A 220 13.49 -33.30 28.65
C VAL A 220 12.54 -34.50 28.73
N LEU A 221 11.27 -34.23 29.04
CA LEU A 221 10.22 -35.25 29.06
C LEU A 221 9.54 -35.34 27.69
N ASP A 222 8.96 -34.22 27.22
CA ASP A 222 8.29 -34.14 25.93
C ASP A 222 8.04 -32.67 25.51
N SER A 223 7.34 -32.45 24.39
CA SER A 223 6.82 -31.15 23.96
C SER A 223 5.43 -31.25 23.35
N THR A 224 4.64 -30.19 23.46
CA THR A 224 3.30 -30.11 22.87
C THR A 224 3.26 -29.21 21.64
N ASN A 225 2.19 -29.35 20.85
CA ASN A 225 1.86 -28.45 19.74
C ASN A 225 1.27 -27.13 20.25
N LYS A 226 1.16 -26.15 19.35
CA LYS A 226 0.55 -24.84 19.66
C LYS A 226 -0.80 -24.98 20.37
N SER A 227 -1.00 -24.15 21.40
CA SER A 227 -2.21 -24.09 22.22
C SER A 227 -2.62 -25.37 22.99
N VAL A 228 -1.86 -26.48 22.91
CA VAL A 228 -2.10 -27.69 23.72
C VAL A 228 -1.51 -27.51 25.12
N ARG A 229 -2.38 -27.40 26.12
CA ARG A 229 -2.05 -27.01 27.51
C ARG A 229 -2.17 -28.15 28.54
N PHE A 230 -2.04 -29.39 28.07
CA PHE A 230 -2.04 -30.58 28.92
C PHE A 230 -1.11 -31.67 28.36
N PHE A 231 -0.76 -32.63 29.21
CA PHE A 231 0.08 -33.78 28.90
C PHE A 231 -0.30 -34.99 29.77
N ASN A 232 -0.43 -36.18 29.19
CA ASN A 232 -0.77 -37.39 29.95
C ASN A 232 0.51 -38.04 30.51
N VAL A 233 0.53 -38.28 31.81
CA VAL A 233 1.65 -38.83 32.57
C VAL A 233 1.30 -40.22 33.09
N ASP A 234 2.20 -41.17 32.84
CA ASP A 234 2.13 -42.53 33.40
C ASP A 234 2.93 -42.60 34.71
N ALA A 235 2.24 -42.76 35.83
CA ALA A 235 2.86 -42.85 37.15
C ALA A 235 3.68 -44.13 37.32
N ILE A 236 3.45 -45.19 36.55
CA ILE A 236 4.31 -46.40 36.58
C ILE A 236 5.75 -46.03 36.17
N LYS A 237 5.89 -45.07 35.25
CA LYS A 237 7.19 -44.63 34.72
C LYS A 237 7.75 -43.40 35.45
N HIS A 238 6.85 -42.54 35.93
CA HIS A 238 7.20 -41.20 36.39
C HIS A 238 6.71 -40.85 37.80
N GLY A 239 6.08 -41.78 38.52
CA GLY A 239 5.62 -41.56 39.89
C GLY A 239 6.74 -41.10 40.82
N GLY A 240 6.43 -40.14 41.69
CA GLY A 240 7.37 -39.54 42.64
C GLY A 240 8.32 -38.50 42.05
N LYS A 241 8.36 -38.32 40.71
CA LYS A 241 9.21 -37.33 40.01
C LYS A 241 8.51 -35.98 39.87
N TYR A 242 9.27 -34.93 39.62
CA TYR A 242 8.76 -33.56 39.47
C TYR A 242 8.75 -33.15 37.99
N ILE A 243 7.71 -32.45 37.55
CA ILE A 243 7.57 -31.93 36.18
C ILE A 243 7.40 -30.41 36.22
N ARG A 244 8.00 -29.73 35.24
CA ARG A 244 7.81 -28.29 34.98
C ARG A 244 7.65 -28.01 33.49
N VAL A 245 6.99 -26.91 33.14
CA VAL A 245 6.59 -26.59 31.76
C VAL A 245 7.05 -25.19 31.36
N ALA A 246 7.60 -25.04 30.16
CA ALA A 246 7.92 -23.74 29.55
C ALA A 246 7.19 -23.61 28.21
N ALA A 247 6.76 -22.41 27.84
CA ALA A 247 6.31 -22.13 26.47
C ALA A 247 7.50 -22.13 25.50
N LYS A 248 7.27 -22.47 24.24
CA LYS A 248 8.28 -22.45 23.18
C LYS A 248 7.78 -21.71 21.94
N ASP A 249 8.69 -21.07 21.22
CA ASP A 249 8.47 -20.54 19.87
C ASP A 249 9.73 -20.74 19.01
N SER A 250 9.78 -20.13 17.83
CA SER A 250 10.95 -20.20 16.95
C SER A 250 12.20 -19.48 17.50
N LYS A 251 12.03 -18.61 18.50
CA LYS A 251 13.10 -17.79 19.09
C LYS A 251 13.64 -18.35 20.40
N GLY A 252 12.96 -19.31 21.04
CA GLY A 252 13.43 -19.96 22.26
C GLY A 252 12.32 -20.38 23.22
N LEU A 253 12.67 -20.51 24.50
CA LEU A 253 11.75 -20.92 25.57
C LEU A 253 11.43 -19.75 26.51
N SER A 254 10.27 -19.80 27.17
CA SER A 254 10.03 -19.02 28.39
C SER A 254 10.87 -19.56 29.55
N THR A 255 10.88 -18.84 30.68
CA THR A 255 11.20 -19.45 31.97
C THR A 255 10.23 -20.62 32.23
N TYR A 256 10.71 -21.67 32.89
CA TYR A 256 9.85 -22.78 33.30
C TYR A 256 8.93 -22.36 34.45
N SER A 257 7.74 -22.94 34.48
CA SER A 257 6.80 -22.84 35.58
C SER A 257 7.38 -23.36 36.90
N ASP A 258 6.65 -23.11 37.99
CA ASP A 258 6.79 -23.89 39.21
C ASP A 258 6.62 -25.38 38.90
N GLU A 259 7.30 -26.22 39.67
CA GLU A 259 7.30 -27.67 39.53
C GLU A 259 6.14 -28.34 40.27
N ILE A 260 5.67 -29.48 39.75
CA ILE A 260 4.63 -30.30 40.38
C ILE A 260 5.06 -31.77 40.43
N GLN A 261 4.79 -32.43 41.56
CA GLN A 261 5.13 -33.85 41.74
C GLN A 261 4.07 -34.75 41.12
N VAL A 262 4.51 -35.77 40.38
CA VAL A 262 3.65 -36.84 39.88
C VAL A 262 3.32 -37.78 41.04
N PRO A 263 2.03 -38.10 41.29
CA PRO A 263 1.66 -39.06 42.32
C PRO A 263 2.35 -40.42 42.13
N ASP A 264 2.72 -41.07 43.23
CA ASP A 264 3.32 -42.41 43.20
C ASP A 264 2.40 -43.44 42.56
N ALA A 265 2.99 -44.44 41.89
CA ALA A 265 2.23 -45.54 41.32
C ALA A 265 1.65 -46.43 42.43
N ASP A 266 0.36 -46.71 42.34
CA ASP A 266 -0.28 -47.76 43.13
C ASP A 266 0.05 -49.11 42.49
N THR A 267 1.02 -49.81 43.07
CA THR A 267 1.53 -51.11 42.60
C THR A 267 0.64 -52.30 43.01
N THR A 268 -0.43 -52.06 43.79
CA THR A 268 -1.37 -53.11 44.20
C THR A 268 -2.47 -53.39 43.16
N LYS A 269 -2.53 -52.58 42.10
CA LYS A 269 -3.40 -52.77 40.92
C LYS A 269 -2.55 -52.94 39.66
N VAL A 270 -2.07 -54.17 39.41
CA VAL A 270 -1.29 -54.48 38.22
C VAL A 270 -2.23 -54.77 37.04
N ALA A 271 -2.15 -53.95 35.98
CA ALA A 271 -2.71 -54.27 34.68
C ALA A 271 -1.86 -55.39 34.05
N GLY A 272 -2.46 -56.56 33.84
CA GLY A 272 -1.82 -57.65 33.11
C GLY A 272 -1.52 -57.25 31.67
N GLU A 273 -0.47 -57.84 31.09
CA GLU A 273 -0.09 -57.70 29.69
C GLU A 273 -1.27 -58.03 28.76
N GLU A 274 -2.05 -57.02 28.39
CA GLU A 274 -3.04 -57.10 27.35
C GLU A 274 -2.50 -56.39 26.10
N LEU A 275 -2.49 -57.09 24.97
CA LEU A 275 -2.18 -56.49 23.67
C LEU A 275 -3.13 -55.32 23.42
N ASP A 276 -2.60 -54.11 23.24
CA ASP A 276 -3.39 -52.91 23.09
C ASP A 276 -4.25 -52.94 21.81
N LEU A 277 -5.51 -52.52 21.94
CA LEU A 277 -6.41 -52.30 20.82
C LEU A 277 -5.91 -51.09 20.03
N ALA A 278 -5.90 -51.16 18.69
CA ALA A 278 -5.45 -50.03 17.88
C ALA A 278 -6.29 -48.78 18.16
N VAL A 279 -5.65 -47.61 18.08
CA VAL A 279 -6.25 -46.29 18.33
C VAL A 279 -6.70 -45.68 16.99
N PRO A 280 -7.92 -45.14 16.89
CA PRO A 280 -8.36 -44.37 15.71
C PRO A 280 -7.46 -43.16 15.42
N LYS A 281 -7.20 -42.90 14.13
CA LYS A 281 -6.30 -41.83 13.67
C LYS A 281 -6.99 -40.93 12.65
N ASN A 282 -6.35 -39.81 12.31
CA ASN A 282 -6.80 -38.86 11.29
C ASN A 282 -8.27 -38.48 11.49
N LEU A 283 -8.59 -38.07 12.72
CA LEU A 283 -9.91 -37.55 13.01
C LEU A 283 -10.08 -36.24 12.23
N VAL A 284 -11.13 -36.15 11.41
CA VAL A 284 -11.44 -35.00 10.55
C VAL A 284 -12.88 -34.57 10.80
N LEU A 285 -13.13 -33.26 10.76
CA LEU A 285 -14.46 -32.68 10.87
C LEU A 285 -14.82 -31.97 9.57
N ASP A 286 -15.86 -32.46 8.90
CA ASP A 286 -16.40 -31.85 7.68
C ASP A 286 -17.74 -31.18 8.01
N PRO A 287 -17.93 -29.88 7.75
CA PRO A 287 -19.24 -29.25 7.90
C PRO A 287 -20.21 -29.79 6.84
N LEU A 288 -21.42 -30.17 7.26
CA LEU A 288 -22.50 -30.63 6.37
C LEU A 288 -23.54 -29.54 6.10
N GLY A 289 -23.55 -28.45 6.86
CA GLY A 289 -24.56 -27.38 6.83
C GLY A 289 -25.68 -27.61 7.86
N ASN A 290 -26.50 -26.59 8.13
CA ASN A 290 -27.60 -26.63 9.11
C ASN A 290 -27.16 -27.11 10.51
N ASP A 291 -26.05 -26.58 11.02
CA ASP A 291 -25.47 -26.99 12.30
C ASP A 291 -25.14 -28.50 12.38
N GLU A 292 -25.04 -29.21 11.25
CA GLU A 292 -24.59 -30.60 11.23
C GLU A 292 -23.13 -30.72 10.78
N TYR A 293 -22.40 -31.62 11.43
CA TYR A 293 -21.01 -31.94 11.14
C TYR A 293 -20.84 -33.43 10.93
N ARG A 294 -19.94 -33.81 10.02
CA ARG A 294 -19.48 -35.19 9.87
C ARG A 294 -18.09 -35.32 10.49
N LEU A 295 -18.00 -36.15 11.52
CA LEU A 295 -16.74 -36.60 12.07
C LEU A 295 -16.30 -37.87 11.33
N SER A 296 -15.11 -37.89 10.74
CA SER A 296 -14.56 -39.05 10.04
C SER A 296 -13.23 -39.49 10.65
N TRP A 297 -12.90 -40.79 10.63
CA TRP A 297 -11.63 -41.32 11.15
C TRP A 297 -11.11 -42.49 10.34
N GLU A 298 -9.79 -42.70 10.39
CA GLU A 298 -9.15 -43.89 9.87
C GLU A 298 -8.95 -44.94 10.96
N TYR A 299 -9.16 -46.21 10.59
CA TYR A 299 -8.94 -47.34 11.49
C TYR A 299 -8.45 -48.60 10.79
N THR A 300 -7.39 -49.18 11.33
CA THR A 300 -6.84 -50.46 10.88
C THR A 300 -6.79 -51.43 12.06
N ASN A 301 -7.50 -52.55 11.94
CA ASN A 301 -7.53 -53.60 12.96
C ASN A 301 -6.13 -54.18 13.23
N THR A 302 -5.85 -54.53 14.50
CA THR A 302 -4.73 -55.43 14.79
C THR A 302 -5.19 -56.88 14.56
N PRO A 303 -4.39 -57.73 13.87
CA PRO A 303 -4.80 -59.10 13.54
C PRO A 303 -5.17 -59.98 14.75
N LYS A 304 -4.72 -59.62 15.95
CA LYS A 304 -4.92 -60.37 17.20
C LYS A 304 -6.00 -59.76 18.13
N ARG A 305 -6.44 -58.53 17.89
CA ARG A 305 -7.45 -57.83 18.69
C ARG A 305 -8.29 -56.87 17.81
N PRO A 306 -9.20 -57.40 16.99
CA PRO A 306 -10.04 -56.57 16.12
C PRO A 306 -11.11 -55.82 16.91
N ALA A 307 -11.40 -54.58 16.51
CA ALA A 307 -12.48 -53.80 17.10
C ALA A 307 -13.86 -54.36 16.70
N THR A 308 -14.80 -54.31 17.64
CA THR A 308 -16.22 -54.61 17.42
C THR A 308 -17.06 -53.34 17.25
N GLY A 309 -16.49 -52.17 17.52
CA GLY A 309 -17.11 -50.87 17.29
C GLY A 309 -16.24 -49.71 17.77
N PHE A 310 -16.82 -48.50 17.82
CA PHE A 310 -16.16 -47.30 18.34
C PHE A 310 -17.05 -46.57 19.34
N VAL A 311 -16.43 -45.91 20.32
CA VAL A 311 -17.11 -45.09 21.34
C VAL A 311 -16.67 -43.65 21.16
N LEU A 312 -17.65 -42.74 21.03
CA LEU A 312 -17.43 -41.31 20.93
C LEU A 312 -17.78 -40.67 22.26
N GLN A 313 -16.92 -39.79 22.74
CA GLN A 313 -17.18 -38.99 23.94
C GLN A 313 -17.17 -37.51 23.61
N LYS A 314 -18.04 -36.75 24.27
CA LYS A 314 -18.09 -35.29 24.23
C LYS A 314 -17.76 -34.66 25.58
N LEU A 315 -17.23 -33.44 25.57
CA LEU A 315 -16.93 -32.64 26.76
C LEU A 315 -17.33 -31.17 26.54
N TYR A 316 -18.23 -30.65 27.35
CA TYR A 316 -18.65 -29.24 27.29
C TYR A 316 -17.65 -28.32 27.97
N ILE A 317 -17.29 -27.22 27.29
CA ILE A 317 -16.36 -26.21 27.81
C ILE A 317 -16.98 -25.41 28.96
N ALA A 318 -18.28 -25.09 28.86
CA ALA A 318 -18.97 -24.20 29.80
C ALA A 318 -19.35 -24.85 31.16
N ASN A 319 -19.57 -26.17 31.19
CA ASN A 319 -20.17 -26.84 32.36
C ASN A 319 -19.22 -27.75 33.17
N GLY A 320 -17.95 -27.85 32.79
CA GLY A 320 -16.93 -28.45 33.66
C GLY A 320 -16.81 -29.99 33.60
N LYS A 321 -15.64 -30.40 33.09
CA LYS A 321 -14.71 -31.44 33.59
C LYS A 321 -14.99 -32.94 33.43
N ASN A 322 -16.10 -33.43 32.86
CA ASN A 322 -16.27 -34.88 32.59
C ASN A 322 -16.64 -35.18 31.14
N TRP A 323 -16.00 -36.22 30.58
CA TRP A 323 -16.33 -36.75 29.26
C TRP A 323 -17.60 -37.62 29.34
N GLU A 324 -18.54 -37.37 28.44
CA GLU A 324 -19.83 -38.08 28.34
C GLU A 324 -19.91 -38.84 27.02
N ASP A 325 -20.44 -40.07 27.02
CA ASP A 325 -20.60 -40.84 25.80
C ASP A 325 -21.71 -40.23 24.91
N VAL A 326 -21.37 -39.88 23.66
CA VAL A 326 -22.33 -39.35 22.66
C VAL A 326 -23.34 -40.44 22.26
N LYS A 327 -22.89 -41.71 22.27
CA LYS A 327 -23.69 -42.95 22.15
C LYS A 327 -22.85 -44.17 22.53
N ALA A 328 -23.48 -45.24 23.02
CA ALA A 328 -22.79 -46.41 23.61
C ALA A 328 -21.89 -47.24 22.66
N SER A 329 -22.06 -47.13 21.33
CA SER A 329 -21.11 -47.61 20.31
C SER A 329 -21.64 -47.43 18.88
N VAL A 330 -20.77 -47.08 17.93
CA VAL A 330 -20.99 -47.22 16.48
C VAL A 330 -20.36 -48.53 15.98
N GLY A 331 -20.95 -49.15 14.94
CA GLY A 331 -20.53 -50.47 14.46
C GLY A 331 -19.11 -50.48 13.86
N LYS A 332 -18.45 -51.64 13.87
CA LYS A 332 -17.05 -51.82 13.42
C LYS A 332 -16.73 -51.35 11.99
N ASP A 333 -17.74 -51.31 11.11
CA ASP A 333 -17.58 -50.94 9.69
C ASP A 333 -17.89 -49.45 9.44
N VAL A 334 -18.17 -48.68 10.49
CA VAL A 334 -18.48 -47.25 10.43
C VAL A 334 -17.21 -46.46 10.71
N GLN A 335 -16.81 -45.61 9.77
CA GLN A 335 -15.64 -44.72 9.86
C GLN A 335 -16.02 -43.23 9.90
N PHE A 336 -17.30 -42.93 10.08
CA PHE A 336 -17.79 -41.57 10.25
C PHE A 336 -19.03 -41.52 11.15
N TYR A 337 -19.30 -40.36 11.74
CA TYR A 337 -20.48 -40.10 12.56
C TYR A 337 -20.96 -38.67 12.35
N ASN A 338 -22.27 -38.49 12.13
CA ASN A 338 -22.85 -37.16 12.02
C ASN A 338 -23.25 -36.65 13.41
N LEU A 339 -22.91 -35.40 13.68
CA LEU A 339 -23.14 -34.69 14.93
C LEU A 339 -23.95 -33.43 14.63
N SER A 340 -24.85 -33.05 15.53
CA SER A 340 -25.44 -31.72 15.52
C SER A 340 -24.63 -30.80 16.43
N ALA A 341 -24.49 -29.53 16.07
CA ALA A 341 -24.02 -28.50 16.97
C ALA A 341 -24.96 -28.47 18.20
N GLU A 342 -24.45 -27.99 19.33
CA GLU A 342 -25.23 -27.81 20.54
C GLU A 342 -25.01 -26.39 21.07
N ASP A 343 -25.84 -25.83 21.96
CA ASP A 343 -25.78 -24.42 22.41
C ASP A 343 -24.46 -23.97 23.06
N CYS A 344 -23.48 -24.86 23.20
CA CYS A 344 -22.14 -24.61 23.74
C CYS A 344 -21.07 -25.35 22.94
N ASN A 345 -19.87 -24.79 22.83
CA ASN A 345 -18.74 -25.50 22.22
C ASN A 345 -18.46 -26.76 23.03
N TYR A 346 -18.22 -27.86 22.34
CA TYR A 346 -17.86 -29.12 22.99
C TYR A 346 -16.76 -29.83 22.22
N TYR A 347 -15.90 -30.52 22.96
CA TYR A 347 -14.84 -31.32 22.37
C TYR A 347 -15.32 -32.74 22.13
N ILE A 348 -14.84 -33.40 21.07
CA ILE A 348 -15.06 -34.82 20.81
C ILE A 348 -13.77 -35.60 20.66
N ARG A 349 -13.78 -36.84 21.16
CA ARG A 349 -12.75 -37.86 20.94
C ARG A 349 -13.38 -39.23 20.68
N ILE A 350 -12.64 -40.13 20.03
CA ILE A 350 -13.12 -41.47 19.69
C ILE A 350 -12.13 -42.55 20.11
N ALA A 351 -12.63 -43.68 20.62
CA ALA A 351 -11.84 -44.89 20.90
C ALA A 351 -12.43 -46.09 20.19
N ALA A 352 -11.59 -47.05 19.81
CA ALA A 352 -12.06 -48.36 19.39
C ALA A 352 -12.50 -49.17 20.60
N LYS A 353 -13.45 -50.08 20.41
CA LYS A 353 -14.02 -50.96 21.45
C LYS A 353 -13.98 -52.41 21.01
N ASP A 354 -13.67 -53.30 21.93
CA ASP A 354 -13.87 -54.75 21.78
C ASP A 354 -14.50 -55.35 23.06
N SER A 355 -14.54 -56.69 23.15
CA SER A 355 -15.09 -57.39 24.32
C SER A 355 -14.22 -57.27 25.58
N LYS A 356 -13.00 -56.76 25.46
CA LYS A 356 -12.01 -56.64 26.55
C LYS A 356 -11.88 -55.21 27.06
N GLY A 357 -12.24 -54.22 26.27
CA GLY A 357 -12.28 -52.83 26.69
C GLY A 357 -12.17 -51.84 25.55
N LEU A 358 -11.77 -50.62 25.88
CA LEU A 358 -11.51 -49.55 24.92
C LEU A 358 -10.02 -49.47 24.59
N SER A 359 -9.70 -48.98 23.39
CA SER A 359 -8.37 -48.46 23.10
C SER A 359 -8.14 -47.15 23.86
N ASP A 360 -6.92 -46.61 23.78
CA ASP A 360 -6.75 -45.18 24.04
C ASP A 360 -7.61 -44.36 23.04
N TYR A 361 -8.00 -43.16 23.46
CA TYR A 361 -8.77 -42.24 22.62
C TYR A 361 -7.87 -41.54 21.59
N SER A 362 -8.45 -41.17 20.45
CA SER A 362 -7.85 -40.34 19.41
C SER A 362 -7.43 -38.95 19.93
N ASN A 363 -6.83 -38.15 19.05
CA ASN A 363 -6.81 -36.70 19.25
C ASN A 363 -8.24 -36.14 19.39
N VAL A 364 -8.35 -35.00 20.06
CA VAL A 364 -9.61 -34.29 20.30
C VAL A 364 -9.88 -33.31 19.16
N ILE A 365 -11.14 -33.12 18.80
CA ILE A 365 -11.61 -32.06 17.89
C ILE A 365 -12.64 -31.19 18.61
N GLU A 366 -12.61 -29.88 18.39
CA GLU A 366 -13.64 -28.95 18.86
C GLU A 366 -14.82 -28.91 17.88
N ILE A 367 -16.03 -29.03 18.41
CA ILE A 367 -17.29 -28.81 17.71
C ILE A 367 -17.84 -27.44 18.13
N PRO A 368 -18.11 -26.52 17.19
CA PRO A 368 -18.67 -25.20 17.49
C PRO A 368 -20.10 -25.28 18.07
N LYS A 369 -20.50 -24.27 18.84
CA LYS A 369 -21.86 -24.13 19.37
C LYS A 369 -22.92 -23.76 18.32
N ILE A 370 -24.20 -24.05 18.60
CA ILE A 370 -25.40 -23.50 17.92
C ILE A 370 -25.40 -21.98 18.13
N GLY A 371 -25.61 -21.23 17.06
CA GLY A 371 -25.97 -19.82 17.13
C GLY A 371 -27.46 -19.66 17.43
N ALA A 372 -27.84 -19.31 18.66
CA ALA A 372 -29.18 -18.82 19.01
C ALA A 372 -29.10 -17.30 19.27
N GLU A 373 -29.96 -16.41 18.77
CA GLU A 373 -31.23 -16.50 18.03
C GLU A 373 -31.33 -15.27 17.09
N GLU A 374 -32.18 -15.42 16.07
CA GLU A 374 -32.71 -14.40 15.16
C GLU A 374 -32.89 -13.01 15.79
N GLY A 375 -32.11 -12.05 15.27
CA GLY A 375 -32.54 -10.68 15.09
C GLY A 375 -32.41 -10.36 13.62
N GLU A 376 -33.30 -10.93 12.79
CA GLU A 376 -33.23 -10.96 11.31
C GLU A 376 -31.96 -11.65 10.79
N GLU A 377 -32.08 -12.71 10.00
CA GLU A 377 -30.93 -13.27 9.26
C GLU A 377 -30.36 -12.19 8.33
N GLU A 378 -29.36 -11.42 8.79
CA GLU A 378 -28.33 -10.93 7.88
C GLU A 378 -27.43 -12.11 7.55
N VAL A 379 -27.91 -12.98 6.65
CA VAL A 379 -27.01 -13.79 5.83
C VAL A 379 -25.95 -12.81 5.33
N ALA A 380 -24.67 -13.03 5.69
CA ALA A 380 -23.58 -12.17 5.24
C ALA A 380 -23.77 -11.93 3.74
N THR A 381 -24.20 -10.72 3.37
CA THR A 381 -24.63 -10.48 2.00
C THR A 381 -23.41 -10.65 1.11
N PRO A 382 -23.51 -11.26 -0.08
CA PRO A 382 -22.37 -11.25 -1.00
C PRO A 382 -21.90 -9.81 -1.23
N PRO A 383 -20.59 -9.57 -1.40
CA PRO A 383 -20.12 -8.28 -1.87
C PRO A 383 -20.90 -7.82 -3.10
N SER A 384 -21.25 -6.53 -3.13
CA SER A 384 -22.02 -5.95 -4.23
C SER A 384 -21.10 -5.16 -5.16
N GLU A 385 -21.59 -4.83 -6.34
CA GLU A 385 -20.89 -3.97 -7.32
C GLU A 385 -19.47 -4.46 -7.63
N LEU A 386 -19.31 -5.77 -7.84
CA LEU A 386 -18.05 -6.33 -8.29
C LEU A 386 -17.72 -5.80 -9.69
N THR A 387 -16.70 -4.96 -9.79
CA THR A 387 -16.28 -4.33 -11.04
C THR A 387 -14.80 -4.58 -11.30
N ILE A 388 -14.41 -4.56 -12.57
CA ILE A 388 -13.02 -4.54 -12.98
C ILE A 388 -12.75 -3.25 -13.74
N SER A 389 -11.71 -2.52 -13.35
CA SER A 389 -11.19 -1.38 -14.10
C SER A 389 -9.72 -1.59 -14.42
N ARG A 390 -9.30 -1.21 -15.63
CA ARG A 390 -7.90 -1.28 -16.01
C ARG A 390 -7.14 -0.09 -15.44
N ILE A 391 -5.99 -0.35 -14.82
CA ILE A 391 -5.15 0.68 -14.17
C ILE A 391 -3.71 0.72 -14.70
N ALA A 392 -3.34 -0.28 -15.52
CA ALA A 392 -2.14 -0.30 -16.34
C ALA A 392 -2.34 -1.25 -17.54
N PRO A 393 -1.50 -1.19 -18.59
CA PRO A 393 -1.54 -2.10 -19.74
C PRO A 393 -1.76 -3.59 -19.39
N SER A 394 -1.23 -4.09 -18.28
CA SER A 394 -1.44 -5.47 -17.82
C SER A 394 -1.85 -5.57 -16.35
N VAL A 395 -2.43 -4.50 -15.80
CA VAL A 395 -2.89 -4.46 -14.41
C VAL A 395 -4.32 -3.98 -14.35
N TRP A 396 -5.15 -4.74 -13.64
CA TRP A 396 -6.56 -4.44 -13.42
C TRP A 396 -6.85 -4.41 -11.93
N GLU A 397 -7.71 -3.50 -11.50
CA GLU A 397 -8.28 -3.52 -10.16
C GLU A 397 -9.66 -4.18 -10.21
N LEU A 398 -9.81 -5.23 -9.41
CA LEU A 398 -11.10 -5.78 -9.01
C LEU A 398 -11.57 -5.02 -7.76
N SER A 399 -12.71 -4.36 -7.81
CA SER A 399 -13.27 -3.59 -6.70
C SER A 399 -14.69 -4.00 -6.36
N TRP A 400 -15.09 -3.83 -5.10
CA TRP A 400 -16.40 -4.23 -4.61
C TRP A 400 -16.87 -3.33 -3.47
N ASN A 401 -18.19 -3.25 -3.31
CA ASN A 401 -18.83 -2.63 -2.17
C ASN A 401 -19.23 -3.67 -1.14
N TYR A 402 -19.14 -3.27 0.12
CA TYR A 402 -19.57 -4.06 1.25
C TYR A 402 -19.92 -3.12 2.40
N SER A 403 -21.22 -2.95 2.65
CA SER A 403 -21.80 -1.97 3.57
C SER A 403 -22.47 -2.69 4.75
N ASP A 404 -21.67 -3.35 5.55
CA ASP A 404 -22.12 -4.02 6.76
C ASP A 404 -21.61 -3.18 7.95
N ALA A 405 -22.52 -2.72 8.81
CA ALA A 405 -22.32 -1.60 9.74
C ALA A 405 -21.32 -1.90 10.87
N SER A 406 -20.80 -3.12 10.94
CA SER A 406 -19.73 -3.53 11.85
C SER A 406 -18.50 -3.94 11.03
N ASP A 407 -17.38 -3.24 11.21
CA ASP A 407 -16.08 -3.74 10.77
C ASP A 407 -15.67 -4.88 11.72
N ASP A 408 -16.16 -6.10 11.47
CA ASP A 408 -15.68 -7.28 12.19
C ASP A 408 -14.20 -7.51 11.81
N PRO A 409 -13.26 -7.44 12.77
CA PRO A 409 -11.83 -7.66 12.50
C PRO A 409 -11.51 -9.09 12.04
N ASN A 410 -12.45 -10.03 12.16
CA ASN A 410 -12.34 -11.40 11.65
C ASN A 410 -12.88 -11.56 10.23
N ARG A 411 -13.52 -10.54 9.66
CA ARG A 411 -14.05 -10.58 8.30
C ARG A 411 -12.92 -10.73 7.30
N LYS A 412 -13.13 -11.56 6.29
CA LYS A 412 -12.20 -11.77 5.18
C LYS A 412 -12.96 -11.87 3.86
N PHE A 413 -12.32 -11.52 2.75
CA PHE A 413 -12.84 -11.82 1.42
C PHE A 413 -12.08 -12.98 0.80
N ILE A 414 -12.80 -13.88 0.15
CA ILE A 414 -12.20 -14.94 -0.66
C ILE A 414 -12.50 -14.67 -2.13
N ILE A 415 -11.47 -14.69 -2.96
CA ILE A 415 -11.60 -14.61 -4.43
C ILE A 415 -11.36 -16.00 -4.98
N GLN A 416 -12.25 -16.44 -5.87
CA GLN A 416 -12.06 -17.62 -6.67
C GLN A 416 -11.90 -17.24 -8.13
N THR A 417 -11.07 -18.02 -8.83
CA THR A 417 -10.83 -17.88 -10.25
C THR A 417 -11.17 -19.15 -11.00
N SER A 418 -11.57 -19.00 -12.26
CA SER A 418 -11.70 -20.12 -13.19
C SER A 418 -11.42 -19.67 -14.62
N LYS A 419 -10.89 -20.58 -15.46
CA LYS A 419 -10.75 -20.36 -16.90
C LYS A 419 -12.07 -20.55 -17.67
N LEU A 420 -13.09 -21.13 -17.04
CA LEU A 420 -14.42 -21.33 -17.63
C LEU A 420 -15.49 -21.01 -16.59
N LYS A 421 -16.51 -20.24 -16.98
CA LYS A 421 -17.57 -19.71 -16.09
C LYS A 421 -18.19 -20.76 -15.17
N ASP A 422 -18.32 -22.00 -15.64
CA ASP A 422 -19.04 -23.09 -14.94
C ASP A 422 -18.16 -24.30 -14.61
N PHE A 423 -16.83 -24.13 -14.51
CA PHE A 423 -15.91 -25.25 -14.26
C PHE A 423 -14.91 -24.96 -13.14
N LYS A 424 -14.57 -25.99 -12.35
CA LYS A 424 -13.60 -26.07 -11.24
C LYS A 424 -12.97 -24.73 -10.79
N TRP A 425 -13.62 -24.09 -9.83
CA TRP A 425 -13.13 -22.87 -9.17
C TRP A 425 -11.92 -23.15 -8.28
N THR A 426 -10.93 -22.26 -8.33
CA THR A 426 -9.74 -22.32 -7.48
C THR A 426 -9.65 -21.04 -6.65
N GLY A 427 -9.52 -21.17 -5.33
CA GLY A 427 -9.33 -20.03 -4.44
C GLY A 427 -7.91 -19.46 -4.56
N LEU A 428 -7.79 -18.13 -4.43
CA LEU A 428 -6.49 -17.52 -4.16
C LEU A 428 -5.95 -18.03 -2.81
N LYS A 429 -4.62 -18.17 -2.70
CA LYS A 429 -3.96 -18.87 -1.58
C LYS A 429 -4.21 -18.26 -0.19
N SER A 430 -4.57 -16.98 -0.13
CA SER A 430 -4.79 -16.26 1.12
C SER A 430 -6.09 -15.47 1.06
N PRO A 431 -6.94 -15.55 2.09
CA PRO A 431 -8.07 -14.64 2.23
C PRO A 431 -7.57 -13.19 2.36
N ILE A 432 -8.34 -12.26 1.80
CA ILE A 432 -8.10 -10.83 1.84
C ILE A 432 -8.73 -10.27 3.12
N ASP A 433 -8.07 -9.30 3.75
CA ASP A 433 -8.58 -8.65 4.96
C ASP A 433 -9.94 -7.97 4.73
N GLY A 434 -10.86 -8.08 5.70
CA GLY A 434 -12.22 -7.54 5.62
C GLY A 434 -12.33 -6.03 5.50
N SER A 435 -11.25 -5.28 5.75
CA SER A 435 -11.17 -3.82 5.51
C SER A 435 -10.83 -3.46 4.05
N VAL A 436 -10.34 -4.41 3.27
CA VAL A 436 -9.95 -4.18 1.88
C VAL A 436 -11.18 -4.17 0.97
N ARG A 437 -11.17 -3.29 -0.04
CA ARG A 437 -12.26 -3.17 -1.04
C ARG A 437 -11.77 -3.33 -2.48
N ARG A 438 -10.49 -3.66 -2.65
CA ARG A 438 -9.80 -3.65 -3.95
C ARG A 438 -8.75 -4.76 -3.99
N TYR A 439 -8.60 -5.38 -5.14
CA TYR A 439 -7.59 -6.41 -5.40
C TYR A 439 -6.97 -6.21 -6.78
N TYR A 440 -5.65 -6.25 -6.88
CA TYR A 440 -4.94 -6.03 -8.14
C TYR A 440 -4.62 -7.35 -8.84
N ILE A 441 -5.11 -7.47 -10.07
CA ILE A 441 -4.83 -8.58 -10.99
C ILE A 441 -3.69 -8.13 -11.90
N GLN A 442 -2.56 -8.84 -11.88
CA GLN A 442 -1.39 -8.52 -12.69
C GLN A 442 -1.11 -9.63 -13.71
N GLY A 443 -0.78 -9.22 -14.94
CA GLY A 443 -0.34 -10.07 -16.04
C GLY A 443 -1.43 -10.33 -17.08
N ARG A 444 -1.09 -10.18 -18.37
CA ARG A 444 -2.00 -10.48 -19.50
C ARG A 444 -2.38 -11.97 -19.60
N ASP A 445 -1.61 -12.88 -19.00
CA ASP A 445 -1.94 -14.31 -18.91
C ASP A 445 -3.21 -14.60 -18.10
N LYS A 446 -3.69 -13.59 -17.35
CA LYS A 446 -4.94 -13.63 -16.59
C LYS A 446 -6.16 -13.29 -17.42
N ILE A 447 -6.02 -12.76 -18.62
CA ILE A 447 -7.16 -12.48 -19.51
C ILE A 447 -7.94 -13.78 -19.77
N GLU A 448 -9.23 -13.64 -20.04
CA GLU A 448 -10.22 -14.71 -20.19
C GLU A 448 -10.48 -15.51 -18.89
N THR A 449 -10.01 -15.04 -17.74
CA THR A 449 -10.26 -15.66 -16.43
C THR A 449 -11.50 -15.03 -15.79
N TYR A 450 -12.38 -15.86 -15.26
CA TYR A 450 -13.53 -15.46 -14.45
C TYR A 450 -13.13 -15.30 -13.00
N TYR A 451 -13.66 -14.25 -12.36
CA TYR A 451 -13.47 -13.92 -10.96
C TYR A 451 -14.83 -13.85 -10.29
N ARG A 452 -14.92 -14.43 -9.09
CA ARG A 452 -16.06 -14.26 -8.19
C ARG A 452 -15.55 -14.16 -6.77
N MET A 453 -16.33 -13.56 -5.90
CA MET A 453 -15.90 -13.40 -4.52
C MET A 453 -17.00 -13.66 -3.50
N ALA A 454 -16.61 -13.98 -2.29
CA ALA A 454 -17.50 -14.10 -1.15
C ALA A 454 -16.86 -13.42 0.05
N VAL A 455 -17.69 -12.99 0.99
CA VAL A 455 -17.24 -12.57 2.32
C VAL A 455 -17.28 -13.77 3.25
N VAL A 456 -16.30 -13.85 4.14
CA VAL A 456 -16.20 -14.83 5.22
C VAL A 456 -16.26 -14.05 6.52
N ASN A 457 -17.25 -14.31 7.35
CA ASN A 457 -17.39 -13.74 8.68
C ASN A 457 -17.45 -14.87 9.72
N GLY A 458 -16.34 -15.12 10.43
CA GLY A 458 -16.23 -16.29 11.31
C GLY A 458 -16.30 -17.61 10.52
N SER A 459 -17.33 -18.42 10.79
CA SER A 459 -17.64 -19.67 10.07
C SER A 459 -18.51 -19.46 8.83
N ASP A 460 -19.12 -18.29 8.68
CA ASP A 460 -20.13 -18.05 7.65
C ASP A 460 -19.47 -17.50 6.40
N THR A 461 -19.74 -18.14 5.27
CA THR A 461 -19.33 -17.66 3.95
C THR A 461 -20.58 -17.27 3.19
N SER A 462 -20.62 -16.03 2.68
CA SER A 462 -21.72 -15.59 1.84
C SER A 462 -21.85 -16.46 0.59
N ALA A 463 -22.96 -16.33 -0.13
CA ALA A 463 -22.98 -16.71 -1.54
C ALA A 463 -21.82 -16.00 -2.27
N PHE A 464 -21.31 -16.62 -3.34
CA PHE A 464 -20.40 -15.92 -4.23
C PHE A 464 -21.19 -14.89 -5.05
N THR A 465 -20.55 -13.76 -5.35
CA THR A 465 -21.03 -12.82 -6.36
C THR A 465 -21.22 -13.51 -7.70
N ASP A 466 -21.96 -12.87 -8.59
CA ASP A 466 -21.90 -13.19 -10.01
C ASP A 466 -20.44 -13.10 -10.49
N ALA A 467 -20.09 -14.03 -11.39
CA ALA A 467 -18.75 -14.08 -11.95
C ALA A 467 -18.57 -12.98 -12.99
N ILE A 468 -17.51 -12.18 -12.83
CA ILE A 468 -17.05 -11.21 -13.83
C ILE A 468 -15.87 -11.78 -14.59
N GLN A 469 -15.84 -11.61 -15.92
CA GLN A 469 -14.74 -12.07 -16.75
C GLN A 469 -13.73 -10.94 -16.94
N LEU A 470 -12.44 -11.25 -16.80
CA LEU A 470 -11.39 -10.35 -17.24
C LEU A 470 -11.25 -10.44 -18.76
N THR A 471 -11.62 -9.39 -19.48
CA THR A 471 -11.49 -9.30 -20.95
C THR A 471 -10.45 -8.25 -21.34
N PRO A 472 -9.88 -8.33 -22.55
CA PRO A 472 -8.90 -7.34 -23.01
C PRO A 472 -9.51 -5.94 -23.19
N ASP A 473 -10.82 -5.86 -23.46
CA ASP A 473 -11.52 -4.62 -23.78
C ASP A 473 -11.98 -3.82 -22.54
N ILE A 474 -11.59 -4.26 -21.33
CA ILE A 474 -11.93 -3.53 -20.10
C ILE A 474 -11.29 -2.15 -20.15
N SER A 475 -12.14 -1.12 -20.06
CA SER A 475 -11.72 0.27 -20.09
C SER A 475 -10.80 0.61 -18.93
N TYR A 476 -9.88 1.53 -19.20
CA TYR A 476 -9.14 2.22 -18.14
C TYR A 476 -10.11 2.99 -17.25
N ARG A 477 -9.69 3.27 -16.02
CA ARG A 477 -10.36 4.32 -15.23
C ARG A 477 -10.34 5.62 -16.03
N ASP A 478 -11.38 6.42 -15.86
CA ASP A 478 -11.53 7.69 -16.61
C ASP A 478 -10.27 8.56 -16.56
N TYR A 479 -9.64 8.67 -15.38
CA TYR A 479 -8.43 9.47 -15.19
C TYR A 479 -7.11 8.77 -15.57
N MET A 480 -7.17 7.54 -16.07
CA MET A 480 -6.04 6.74 -16.58
C MET A 480 -6.24 6.34 -18.06
N ALA A 481 -7.31 6.82 -18.71
CA ALA A 481 -7.57 6.54 -20.10
C ALA A 481 -6.52 7.22 -21.01
N LEU A 482 -6.07 6.48 -22.02
CA LEU A 482 -5.20 7.01 -23.07
C LEU A 482 -6.06 7.74 -24.11
N GLU A 483 -6.25 9.03 -23.89
CA GLU A 483 -6.95 9.90 -24.83
C GLU A 483 -6.04 10.32 -25.98
N VAL A 484 -6.64 10.66 -27.12
CA VAL A 484 -5.89 11.18 -28.27
C VAL A 484 -5.35 12.55 -27.90
N PRO A 485 -4.02 12.78 -27.91
CA PRO A 485 -3.46 14.08 -27.54
C PRO A 485 -3.95 15.16 -28.50
N VAL A 486 -4.19 16.37 -28.00
CA VAL A 486 -4.61 17.50 -28.83
C VAL A 486 -3.42 18.46 -28.98
N PRO A 487 -2.71 18.46 -30.12
CA PRO A 487 -1.66 19.43 -30.38
C PRO A 487 -2.25 20.82 -30.66
N SER A 488 -1.52 21.85 -30.27
CA SER A 488 -1.87 23.24 -30.48
C SER A 488 -1.99 23.59 -31.96
N GLU A 489 -2.96 24.45 -32.29
CA GLU A 489 -3.03 25.16 -33.58
C GLU A 489 -1.89 26.20 -33.75
N LYS A 490 -0.97 26.30 -32.79
CA LYS A 490 0.23 27.14 -32.83
C LYS A 490 1.45 26.26 -32.64
N PHE A 491 2.38 26.27 -33.57
CA PHE A 491 3.70 25.67 -33.36
C PHE A 491 4.74 26.78 -33.32
N ILE A 492 5.77 26.57 -32.51
CA ILE A 492 6.92 27.48 -32.49
C ILE A 492 7.95 26.86 -33.40
N LEU A 493 8.21 27.54 -34.52
CA LEU A 493 9.36 27.25 -35.34
C LEU A 493 10.55 28.07 -34.85
N GLY A 494 11.48 27.40 -34.18
CA GLY A 494 12.80 27.96 -33.91
C GLY A 494 13.72 27.63 -35.07
N TYR A 495 14.59 28.56 -35.45
CA TYR A 495 15.76 28.21 -36.23
C TYR A 495 16.99 28.73 -35.51
N THR A 496 18.03 27.90 -35.50
CA THR A 496 19.33 28.28 -34.96
C THR A 496 20.33 28.07 -36.06
N THR A 497 21.07 29.14 -36.36
CA THR A 497 22.38 29.05 -36.99
C THR A 497 23.41 29.36 -35.94
N ALA A 498 24.16 28.34 -35.56
CA ALA A 498 25.30 28.49 -34.68
C ALA A 498 26.56 28.09 -35.44
N TYR A 499 27.61 28.85 -35.19
CA TYR A 499 28.95 28.61 -35.67
C TYR A 499 29.84 28.50 -34.44
N GLU A 500 30.29 27.30 -34.11
CA GLU A 500 31.36 27.10 -33.15
C GLU A 500 32.66 27.03 -33.95
N ALA A 501 33.42 28.13 -33.93
CA ALA A 501 34.83 28.11 -34.28
C ALA A 501 35.65 28.45 -33.06
N ASP A 502 36.44 27.49 -32.59
CA ASP A 502 37.44 27.77 -31.57
C ASP A 502 38.79 28.21 -32.17
N GLN A 503 38.85 28.36 -33.51
CA GLN A 503 40.04 28.69 -34.30
C GLN A 503 41.17 27.63 -34.18
N ASP A 504 40.90 26.48 -33.57
CA ASP A 504 41.88 25.41 -33.41
C ASP A 504 41.88 24.48 -34.64
N THR A 505 42.63 24.87 -35.65
CA THR A 505 42.90 24.04 -36.85
C THR A 505 43.54 22.67 -36.56
N SER A 506 43.91 22.36 -35.30
CA SER A 506 44.44 21.06 -34.90
C SER A 506 43.36 20.05 -34.50
N THR A 507 42.15 20.50 -34.16
CA THR A 507 40.99 19.65 -33.88
C THR A 507 39.93 19.87 -34.95
N LYS A 508 39.46 18.82 -35.61
CA LYS A 508 38.44 18.91 -36.68
C LYS A 508 37.03 19.12 -36.10
N ASP A 509 36.92 19.93 -35.07
CA ASP A 509 35.72 19.99 -34.22
C ASP A 509 34.86 21.23 -34.48
N ASP A 510 35.31 22.16 -35.33
CA ASP A 510 34.51 23.28 -35.81
C ASP A 510 33.27 22.77 -36.55
N LYS A 511 32.07 23.18 -36.10
CA LYS A 511 30.78 22.72 -36.62
C LYS A 511 29.86 23.90 -36.87
N THR A 512 29.24 23.85 -38.04
CA THR A 512 28.14 24.74 -38.38
C THR A 512 26.83 23.98 -38.14
N TYR A 513 25.95 24.57 -37.32
CA TYR A 513 24.66 23.96 -36.99
C TYR A 513 23.55 24.78 -37.64
N ILE A 514 22.94 24.23 -38.69
CA ILE A 514 21.63 24.67 -39.15
C ILE A 514 20.63 23.69 -38.55
N SER A 515 19.70 24.20 -37.75
CA SER A 515 18.57 23.39 -37.32
C SER A 515 17.30 24.20 -37.28
N ALA A 516 16.23 23.61 -37.80
CA ALA A 516 14.87 24.08 -37.57
C ALA A 516 14.28 23.20 -36.47
N SER A 517 13.63 23.77 -35.46
CA SER A 517 12.94 22.99 -34.43
C SER A 517 11.45 23.28 -34.50
N ALA A 518 10.62 22.26 -34.66
CA ALA A 518 9.19 22.36 -34.45
C ALA A 518 8.86 21.93 -33.03
N THR A 519 8.31 22.86 -32.25
CA THR A 519 7.73 22.56 -30.95
C THR A 519 6.21 22.54 -31.06
N TYR A 520 5.61 21.38 -30.83
CA TYR A 520 4.17 21.21 -30.65
C TYR A 520 3.85 21.32 -29.17
N THR A 521 2.94 22.20 -28.81
CA THR A 521 2.40 22.23 -27.45
C THR A 521 1.18 21.33 -27.43
N ILE A 522 1.13 20.33 -26.55
CA ILE A 522 -0.12 19.62 -26.30
C ILE A 522 -1.00 20.57 -25.48
N THR A 523 -2.23 20.82 -25.94
CA THR A 523 -3.14 21.77 -25.29
C THR A 523 -4.20 21.08 -24.45
N GLU A 524 -4.58 19.87 -24.85
CA GLU A 524 -5.58 19.03 -24.16
C GLU A 524 -5.17 17.56 -24.26
N ASN A 525 -5.80 16.73 -23.42
CA ASN A 525 -5.55 15.27 -23.36
C ASN A 525 -4.08 14.94 -23.11
N PHE A 526 -3.47 15.65 -22.16
CA PHE A 526 -2.14 15.34 -21.66
C PHE A 526 -2.09 13.93 -21.10
N ILE A 527 -0.88 13.35 -21.07
CA ILE A 527 -0.65 12.14 -20.31
C ILE A 527 -1.04 12.42 -18.85
N SER A 528 -2.04 11.71 -18.36
CA SER A 528 -2.53 11.92 -16.99
C SER A 528 -1.39 11.75 -15.99
N LYS A 529 -1.27 12.68 -15.02
CA LYS A 529 -0.33 12.54 -13.90
C LYS A 529 -0.49 11.20 -13.17
N TYR A 530 -1.71 10.65 -13.14
CA TYR A 530 -1.98 9.36 -12.51
C TYR A 530 -1.37 8.19 -13.27
N ILE A 531 -1.09 8.33 -14.57
CA ILE A 531 -0.31 7.37 -15.37
C ILE A 531 1.18 7.57 -15.07
N VAL A 532 1.66 8.81 -15.09
CA VAL A 532 3.08 9.15 -14.90
C VAL A 532 3.59 8.76 -13.51
N GLU A 533 2.79 9.01 -12.47
CA GLU A 533 3.15 8.76 -11.06
C GLU A 533 2.72 7.36 -10.56
N SER A 534 2.10 6.54 -11.43
CA SER A 534 1.66 5.19 -11.05
C SER A 534 2.84 4.28 -10.73
N GLU A 535 2.75 3.53 -9.63
CA GLU A 535 3.70 2.46 -9.30
C GLU A 535 3.73 1.32 -10.34
N TYR A 536 2.73 1.25 -11.22
CA TYR A 536 2.62 0.26 -12.29
C TYR A 536 3.21 0.74 -13.63
N THR A 537 3.67 1.99 -13.72
CA THR A 537 4.24 2.54 -14.96
C THR A 537 5.76 2.35 -14.99
N ASP A 538 6.27 1.78 -16.09
CA ASP A 538 7.71 1.74 -16.39
C ASP A 538 8.10 3.01 -17.14
N THR A 539 7.48 3.23 -18.30
CA THR A 539 7.77 4.38 -19.14
C THR A 539 6.50 4.89 -19.82
N VAL A 540 6.45 6.20 -20.01
CA VAL A 540 5.39 6.86 -20.77
C VAL A 540 5.98 7.99 -21.59
N TYR A 541 5.59 8.08 -22.85
CA TYR A 541 6.20 9.01 -23.81
C TYR A 541 5.24 9.31 -24.96
N TYR A 542 5.52 10.36 -25.71
CA TYR A 542 4.82 10.63 -26.97
C TYR A 542 5.56 9.96 -28.12
N GLU A 543 4.82 9.38 -29.06
CA GLU A 543 5.37 8.93 -30.33
C GLU A 543 4.81 9.81 -31.44
N ALA A 544 5.69 10.35 -32.28
CA ALA A 544 5.31 11.05 -33.49
C ALA A 544 5.61 10.19 -34.71
N ARG A 545 4.69 10.19 -35.66
CA ARG A 545 4.84 9.56 -36.97
C ARG A 545 4.80 10.63 -38.04
N TRP A 546 5.83 10.67 -38.87
CA TRP A 546 6.05 11.73 -39.84
C TRP A 546 5.89 11.23 -41.26
N PHE A 547 5.31 12.06 -42.13
CA PHE A 547 5.11 11.78 -43.54
C PHE A 547 5.61 12.97 -44.35
N THR A 548 6.36 12.72 -45.42
CA THR A 548 6.90 13.80 -46.26
C THR A 548 5.86 14.49 -47.14
N SER A 549 4.66 13.90 -47.29
CA SER A 549 3.54 14.45 -48.06
C SER A 549 2.19 13.85 -47.65
N LEU A 550 1.09 14.52 -48.02
CA LEU A 550 -0.27 14.00 -47.86
C LEU A 550 -0.52 12.74 -48.70
N GLU A 551 0.12 12.63 -49.86
CA GLU A 551 0.05 11.44 -50.72
C GLU A 551 0.64 10.22 -50.00
N ASN A 552 1.80 10.38 -49.36
CA ASN A 552 2.43 9.32 -48.59
C ASN A 552 1.59 8.89 -47.39
N PHE A 553 0.96 9.85 -46.69
CA PHE A 553 -0.02 9.54 -45.64
C PHE A 553 -1.23 8.75 -46.20
N ASN A 554 -1.84 9.22 -47.28
CA ASN A 554 -3.01 8.57 -47.87
C ASN A 554 -2.67 7.16 -48.40
N TYR A 555 -1.48 6.99 -48.96
CA TYR A 555 -0.98 5.68 -49.39
C TYR A 555 -0.78 4.76 -48.18
N TYR A 556 -0.16 5.24 -47.10
CA TYR A 556 -0.01 4.48 -45.86
C TYR A 556 -1.37 4.00 -45.34
N LYS A 557 -2.34 4.91 -45.20
CA LYS A 557 -3.69 4.61 -44.72
C LYS A 557 -4.44 3.61 -45.62
N GLY A 558 -4.33 3.76 -46.94
CA GLY A 558 -5.04 2.90 -47.89
C GLY A 558 -4.39 1.53 -48.13
N SER A 559 -3.06 1.44 -48.00
CA SER A 559 -2.29 0.31 -48.52
C SER A 559 -1.40 -0.39 -47.48
N CYS A 560 -0.98 0.29 -46.42
CA CYS A 560 0.05 -0.19 -45.50
C CYS A 560 -0.42 -0.40 -44.05
N GLU A 561 -1.43 0.34 -43.59
CA GLU A 561 -1.93 0.26 -42.22
C GLU A 561 -2.35 -1.18 -41.85
N GLY A 562 -1.79 -1.70 -40.75
CA GLY A 562 -2.06 -3.05 -40.24
C GLY A 562 -1.44 -4.21 -41.06
N LYS A 563 -0.69 -3.94 -42.13
CA LYS A 563 -0.04 -4.98 -42.94
C LYS A 563 1.43 -5.18 -42.55
N LYS A 564 1.96 -6.39 -42.83
CA LYS A 564 3.39 -6.67 -42.70
C LYS A 564 4.19 -5.78 -43.67
N THR A 565 5.34 -5.33 -43.21
CA THR A 565 6.23 -4.39 -43.89
C THR A 565 6.58 -4.85 -45.31
N SER A 566 6.63 -3.88 -46.23
CA SER A 566 7.07 -4.04 -47.61
C SER A 566 7.87 -2.79 -47.97
N ASP A 567 8.83 -2.89 -48.90
CA ASP A 567 9.79 -1.81 -49.21
C ASP A 567 9.13 -0.44 -49.42
N LYS A 568 7.93 -0.39 -50.00
CA LYS A 568 7.19 0.85 -50.24
C LYS A 568 6.41 1.36 -49.03
N CYS A 569 5.99 0.49 -48.11
CA CYS A 569 5.35 0.89 -46.86
C CYS A 569 6.36 1.43 -45.84
N ASP A 570 7.60 0.93 -45.89
CA ASP A 570 8.67 1.32 -44.97
C ASP A 570 9.27 2.70 -45.32
N SER A 571 9.08 3.19 -46.55
CA SER A 571 9.54 4.50 -47.00
C SER A 571 8.51 5.63 -46.90
N CYS A 572 7.26 5.33 -46.50
CA CYS A 572 6.19 6.33 -46.45
C CYS A 572 6.24 7.22 -45.20
N TYR A 573 6.83 6.72 -44.12
CA TYR A 573 6.88 7.41 -42.83
C TYR A 573 8.09 6.99 -42.01
N TRP A 574 8.42 7.79 -41.01
CA TRP A 574 9.30 7.38 -39.92
C TRP A 574 8.67 7.73 -38.57
N SER A 575 9.07 7.03 -37.52
CA SER A 575 8.59 7.24 -36.15
C SER A 575 9.71 7.75 -35.26
N GLU A 576 9.37 8.65 -34.34
CA GLU A 576 10.26 9.16 -33.30
C GLU A 576 9.56 9.18 -31.95
N THR A 577 10.32 8.98 -30.88
CA THR A 577 9.81 8.98 -29.50
C THR A 577 10.32 10.20 -28.75
N PHE A 578 9.42 10.87 -28.04
CA PHE A 578 9.70 12.06 -27.26
C PHE A 578 9.38 11.78 -25.80
N PRO A 579 10.35 11.96 -24.88
CA PRO A 579 10.09 11.78 -23.45
C PRO A 579 8.94 12.69 -23.02
N TYR A 580 8.17 12.23 -22.04
CA TYR A 580 7.13 13.07 -21.47
C TYR A 580 7.74 14.32 -20.82
N GLN A 581 7.47 15.48 -21.41
CA GLN A 581 7.81 16.80 -20.88
C GLN A 581 6.58 17.69 -21.05
N GLU A 582 5.89 18.03 -19.97
CA GLU A 582 4.80 19.00 -20.05
C GLU A 582 5.35 20.39 -20.41
N PRO A 583 4.70 21.15 -21.32
CA PRO A 583 3.53 20.82 -22.13
C PRO A 583 3.87 20.53 -23.61
N SER A 584 5.11 20.20 -23.98
CA SER A 584 5.53 20.26 -25.38
C SER A 584 6.38 19.10 -25.89
N ILE A 585 6.22 18.82 -27.18
CA ILE A 585 7.01 17.89 -27.98
C ILE A 585 7.88 18.75 -28.89
N THR A 586 9.20 18.71 -28.72
CA THR A 586 10.13 19.45 -29.58
C THR A 586 10.92 18.49 -30.45
N LYS A 587 10.73 18.58 -31.76
CA LYS A 587 11.60 17.95 -32.77
C LYS A 587 12.58 18.98 -33.29
N ARG A 588 13.87 18.67 -33.20
CA ARG A 588 14.91 19.36 -33.96
C ARG A 588 15.07 18.63 -35.29
N PHE A 589 14.90 19.35 -36.39
CA PHE A 589 15.23 18.94 -37.75
C PHE A 589 16.64 19.39 -38.09
N ASP A 590 17.45 18.46 -38.57
CA ASP A 590 18.76 18.71 -39.14
C ASP A 590 18.85 18.15 -40.57
N GLU A 591 20.01 18.29 -41.21
CA GLU A 591 20.24 17.90 -42.62
C GLU A 591 20.06 16.40 -42.88
N SER A 592 20.11 15.57 -41.83
CA SER A 592 19.90 14.12 -41.91
C SER A 592 18.41 13.74 -41.80
N ASP A 593 17.56 14.62 -41.26
CA ASP A 593 16.11 14.44 -41.19
C ASP A 593 15.38 14.78 -42.51
N PHE A 594 16.08 15.36 -43.50
CA PHE A 594 15.53 15.60 -44.83
C PHE A 594 15.46 14.30 -45.63
N ALA A 595 14.41 13.51 -45.37
CA ALA A 595 14.18 12.23 -46.03
C ALA A 595 13.94 12.32 -47.57
N ASP A 596 13.64 13.52 -48.09
CA ASP A 596 13.46 13.79 -49.52
C ASP A 596 14.73 14.43 -50.11
N GLU A 597 15.61 13.59 -50.63
CA GLU A 597 16.90 13.99 -51.23
C GLU A 597 16.74 14.90 -52.46
N ASP A 598 15.66 14.74 -53.23
CA ASP A 598 15.40 15.55 -54.41
C ASP A 598 14.99 16.99 -54.00
N LYS A 599 14.12 17.10 -52.98
CA LYS A 599 13.80 18.40 -52.36
C LYS A 599 15.03 19.05 -51.75
N LYS A 600 15.84 18.30 -51.00
CA LYS A 600 17.08 18.78 -50.39
C LYS A 600 18.02 19.35 -51.45
N THR A 601 18.26 18.60 -52.52
CA THR A 601 19.08 19.03 -53.66
C THR A 601 18.55 20.31 -54.30
N THR A 602 17.23 20.39 -54.51
CA THR A 602 16.57 21.56 -55.11
C THR A 602 16.71 22.81 -54.24
N ILE A 603 16.54 22.66 -52.92
CA ILE A 603 16.68 23.75 -51.94
C ILE A 603 18.12 24.25 -51.91
N LEU A 604 19.10 23.35 -51.83
CA LEU A 604 20.53 23.70 -51.82
C LEU A 604 20.96 24.39 -53.13
N ALA A 605 20.43 23.97 -54.28
CA ALA A 605 20.68 24.62 -55.56
C ALA A 605 20.07 26.03 -55.64
N SER A 606 18.85 26.23 -55.12
CA SER A 606 18.21 27.56 -55.01
C SER A 606 19.03 28.49 -54.12
N CYS A 607 19.52 27.95 -53.01
CA CYS A 607 20.41 28.61 -52.07
C CYS A 607 21.70 29.13 -52.72
N LYS A 608 22.42 28.25 -53.43
CA LYS A 608 23.62 28.61 -54.19
C LYS A 608 23.38 29.77 -55.14
N ASN A 609 22.25 29.75 -55.85
CA ASN A 609 21.91 30.81 -56.80
C ASN A 609 21.54 32.15 -56.13
N ARG A 610 20.95 32.14 -54.93
CA ARG A 610 20.43 33.34 -54.27
C ARG A 610 21.44 33.99 -53.31
N SER A 611 22.15 33.18 -52.53
CA SER A 611 23.02 33.64 -51.45
C SER A 611 24.48 33.28 -51.65
N GLY A 612 24.83 32.57 -52.73
CA GLY A 612 26.19 32.12 -53.00
C GLY A 612 26.65 30.95 -52.11
N TYR A 613 25.75 30.37 -51.32
CA TYR A 613 26.05 29.21 -50.47
C TYR A 613 26.16 27.91 -51.29
N ASP A 614 27.31 27.25 -51.28
CA ASP A 614 27.53 25.98 -51.97
C ASP A 614 27.79 24.87 -50.96
N ALA A 615 26.88 23.90 -50.86
CA ALA A 615 27.00 22.76 -49.94
C ALA A 615 28.24 21.89 -50.22
N ASP A 616 28.65 21.79 -51.48
CA ASP A 616 29.86 21.05 -51.85
C ASP A 616 31.11 21.78 -51.36
N GLU A 617 31.15 23.12 -51.45
CA GLU A 617 32.25 23.92 -50.89
C GLU A 617 32.21 23.96 -49.35
N HIS A 618 31.02 23.99 -48.74
CA HIS A 618 30.84 23.91 -47.30
C HIS A 618 31.45 22.61 -46.73
N SER A 619 31.27 21.49 -47.43
CA SER A 619 31.87 20.21 -47.04
C SER A 619 33.41 20.24 -46.96
N LEU A 620 34.06 21.14 -47.71
CA LEU A 620 35.51 21.34 -47.70
C LEU A 620 35.99 22.00 -46.42
N LEU A 621 35.16 22.76 -45.69
CA LEU A 621 35.53 23.32 -44.38
C LEU A 621 35.96 22.23 -43.39
N TYR A 622 35.38 21.03 -43.51
CA TYR A 622 35.66 19.88 -42.66
C TYR A 622 36.79 18.97 -43.18
N SER A 623 37.35 19.29 -44.35
CA SER A 623 38.45 18.52 -44.93
C SER A 623 39.82 19.02 -44.45
N ALA A 624 40.65 18.09 -43.95
CA ALA A 624 42.04 18.39 -43.57
C ALA A 624 42.92 18.87 -44.74
N SER A 625 42.45 18.72 -45.99
CA SER A 625 43.19 19.13 -47.18
C SER A 625 42.88 20.56 -47.64
N THR A 626 41.97 21.26 -46.97
CA THR A 626 41.56 22.61 -47.34
C THR A 626 42.60 23.62 -46.85
N SER A 627 43.11 24.44 -47.76
CA SER A 627 44.11 25.48 -47.42
C SER A 627 43.47 26.61 -46.63
N ALA A 628 44.26 27.31 -45.81
CA ALA A 628 43.79 28.46 -45.03
C ALA A 628 43.13 29.55 -45.91
N ASP A 629 43.72 29.86 -47.07
CA ASP A 629 43.16 30.84 -48.01
C ASP A 629 41.80 30.40 -48.58
N LYS A 630 41.65 29.11 -48.92
CA LYS A 630 40.37 28.56 -49.43
C LYS A 630 39.35 28.45 -48.30
N TRP A 631 39.79 28.16 -47.09
CA TRP A 631 38.96 28.17 -45.89
C TRP A 631 38.40 29.57 -45.62
N GLU A 632 39.24 30.62 -45.64
CA GLU A 632 38.80 32.02 -45.50
C GLU A 632 37.84 32.46 -46.61
N GLU A 633 38.09 32.02 -47.86
CA GLU A 633 37.21 32.25 -49.00
C GLU A 633 35.82 31.63 -48.78
N ILE A 634 35.75 30.34 -48.42
CA ILE A 634 34.48 29.65 -48.15
C ILE A 634 33.76 30.31 -46.97
N MET A 635 34.49 30.64 -45.90
CA MET A 635 33.97 31.31 -44.72
C MET A 635 33.36 32.68 -45.00
N ALA A 636 33.88 33.43 -45.97
CA ALA A 636 33.28 34.71 -46.39
C ALA A 636 31.86 34.53 -46.99
N HIS A 637 31.58 33.34 -47.54
CA HIS A 637 30.29 32.98 -48.15
C HIS A 637 29.31 32.28 -47.18
N GLU A 638 29.76 31.86 -46.00
CA GLU A 638 28.91 31.22 -44.97
C GLU A 638 27.80 32.12 -44.42
N THR A 639 27.93 33.45 -44.54
CA THR A 639 26.81 34.37 -44.26
C THR A 639 25.58 34.08 -45.14
N GLY A 640 25.79 33.57 -46.36
CA GLY A 640 24.74 33.13 -47.27
C GLY A 640 23.97 31.89 -46.77
N MET A 641 24.55 31.11 -45.87
CA MET A 641 23.90 29.96 -45.22
C MET A 641 22.77 30.41 -44.28
N SER A 642 22.97 31.51 -43.54
CA SER A 642 21.89 32.09 -42.71
C SER A 642 20.69 32.57 -43.54
N MET A 643 20.95 32.99 -44.80
CA MET A 643 19.91 33.37 -45.77
C MET A 643 19.21 32.17 -46.42
N CYS A 644 19.73 30.96 -46.21
CA CYS A 644 19.20 29.70 -46.72
C CYS A 644 18.21 29.02 -45.78
N ILE A 645 18.25 29.35 -44.49
CA ILE A 645 17.33 28.82 -43.47
C ILE A 645 15.86 28.94 -43.91
N PRO A 646 15.38 30.05 -44.51
CA PRO A 646 13.98 30.13 -44.92
C PRO A 646 13.61 29.13 -46.02
N ASP A 647 14.51 28.87 -46.98
CA ASP A 647 14.26 27.88 -48.04
C ASP A 647 14.33 26.43 -47.48
N TYR A 648 15.19 26.20 -46.50
CA TYR A 648 15.27 24.95 -45.75
C TYR A 648 13.99 24.68 -44.95
N VAL A 649 13.51 25.67 -44.19
CA VAL A 649 12.23 25.62 -43.47
C VAL A 649 11.05 25.37 -44.42
N ARG A 650 11.05 25.96 -45.62
CA ARG A 650 10.01 25.70 -46.63
C ARG A 650 9.96 24.25 -47.09
N GLY A 651 11.09 23.54 -47.07
CA GLY A 651 11.15 22.12 -47.44
C GLY A 651 10.31 21.22 -46.53
N ILE A 652 10.28 21.53 -45.22
CA ILE A 652 9.52 20.79 -44.20
C ILE A 652 8.06 21.24 -44.07
N CYS A 653 7.68 22.42 -44.60
CA CYS A 653 6.30 22.90 -44.63
C CYS A 653 5.32 21.97 -45.38
N GLY A 654 5.81 20.98 -46.15
CA GLY A 654 4.96 19.98 -46.81
C GLY A 654 4.71 18.71 -45.98
N TYR A 655 5.34 18.60 -44.81
CA TYR A 655 5.30 17.39 -44.02
C TYR A 655 4.03 17.31 -43.17
N TYR A 656 3.59 16.09 -42.92
CA TYR A 656 2.45 15.77 -42.07
C TYR A 656 2.93 14.98 -40.87
N VAL A 657 2.32 15.21 -39.72
CA VAL A 657 2.64 14.49 -38.50
C VAL A 657 1.38 13.95 -37.83
N GLN A 658 1.49 12.77 -37.25
CA GLN A 658 0.54 12.22 -36.28
C GLN A 658 1.24 12.02 -34.96
N ILE A 659 0.54 12.24 -33.85
CA ILE A 659 1.07 12.06 -32.50
C ILE A 659 0.16 11.11 -31.74
N ARG A 660 0.75 10.29 -30.87
CA ARG A 660 0.02 9.46 -29.90
C ARG A 660 0.78 9.36 -28.58
N ILE A 661 0.07 8.90 -27.56
CA ILE A 661 0.64 8.53 -26.27
C ILE A 661 1.00 7.05 -26.29
N VAL A 662 2.15 6.70 -25.73
CA VAL A 662 2.60 5.33 -25.52
C VAL A 662 2.83 5.11 -24.04
N TRP A 663 2.19 4.08 -23.48
CA TRP A 663 2.32 3.71 -22.07
C TRP A 663 2.77 2.26 -21.94
N LYS A 664 3.91 2.09 -21.30
CA LYS A 664 4.49 0.79 -20.97
C LYS A 664 4.48 0.58 -19.45
N ASP A 665 4.00 -0.57 -19.02
CA ASP A 665 3.96 -0.92 -17.59
C ASP A 665 5.21 -1.68 -17.12
N ILE A 666 5.30 -1.85 -15.79
CA ILE A 666 6.40 -2.56 -15.12
C ILE A 666 6.51 -4.04 -15.51
N ASN A 667 5.48 -4.64 -16.09
CA ASN A 667 5.50 -6.01 -16.59
C ASN A 667 5.99 -6.09 -18.04
N GLY A 668 6.27 -4.95 -18.67
CA GLY A 668 6.77 -4.84 -20.03
C GLY A 668 5.68 -4.76 -21.10
N GLU A 669 4.41 -4.68 -20.72
CA GLU A 669 3.28 -4.61 -21.64
C GLU A 669 3.01 -3.16 -22.04
N THR A 670 2.68 -2.94 -23.31
CA THR A 670 2.53 -1.61 -23.90
C THR A 670 1.13 -1.43 -24.48
N ASP A 671 0.52 -0.30 -24.17
CA ASP A 671 -0.69 0.20 -24.79
C ASP A 671 -0.46 1.59 -25.41
N TRP A 672 -1.35 1.98 -26.32
CA TRP A 672 -1.24 3.21 -27.12
C TRP A 672 -2.56 3.95 -27.14
N SER A 673 -2.52 5.28 -27.16
CA SER A 673 -3.69 6.04 -27.61
C SER A 673 -3.86 5.87 -29.12
N GLU A 674 -5.06 6.19 -29.61
CA GLU A 674 -5.24 6.38 -31.05
C GLU A 674 -4.35 7.53 -31.55
N TRP A 675 -4.01 7.46 -32.84
CA TRP A 675 -3.27 8.53 -33.51
C TRP A 675 -4.14 9.77 -33.68
N THR A 676 -3.53 10.95 -33.54
CA THR A 676 -4.17 12.19 -34.00
C THR A 676 -4.52 12.11 -35.49
N GLN A 677 -5.49 12.93 -35.93
CA GLN A 677 -5.57 13.23 -37.35
C GLN A 677 -4.23 13.80 -37.81
N PRO A 678 -3.76 13.47 -39.03
CA PRO A 678 -2.55 14.08 -39.54
C PRO A 678 -2.81 15.57 -39.74
N PHE A 679 -1.83 16.39 -39.40
CA PHE A 679 -1.87 17.81 -39.67
C PHE A 679 -0.59 18.21 -40.38
N ASN A 680 -0.74 19.15 -41.30
CA ASN A 680 0.37 19.70 -42.06
C ASN A 680 1.11 20.73 -41.18
N ILE A 681 2.45 20.76 -41.23
CA ILE A 681 3.24 21.78 -40.54
C ILE A 681 2.86 23.21 -40.99
N ALA A 682 2.51 23.41 -42.26
CA ALA A 682 2.13 24.71 -42.82
C ALA A 682 0.74 25.21 -42.41
N ASP A 683 -0.20 24.32 -42.08
CA ASP A 683 -1.59 24.70 -41.78
C ASP A 683 -1.78 25.22 -40.34
N ILE A 684 -0.69 25.31 -39.56
CA ILE A 684 -0.70 25.67 -38.15
C ILE A 684 -0.36 27.16 -38.00
N SER A 685 -1.18 27.92 -37.27
CA SER A 685 -0.98 29.36 -37.11
C SER A 685 0.41 29.71 -36.56
N GLY A 686 1.15 30.56 -37.29
CA GLY A 686 2.57 30.85 -37.04
C GLY A 686 3.54 30.28 -38.09
N ALA A 687 3.12 29.29 -38.88
CA ALA A 687 3.85 28.84 -40.10
C ALA A 687 3.73 29.85 -41.23
N ASP A 688 2.60 30.54 -41.30
CA ASP A 688 2.15 31.24 -42.51
C ASP A 688 3.17 32.23 -43.06
N ASP A 689 3.88 32.98 -42.21
CA ASP A 689 4.88 33.95 -42.65
C ASP A 689 6.10 33.30 -43.36
N LEU A 690 6.34 32.00 -43.14
CA LEU A 690 7.46 31.23 -43.71
C LEU A 690 7.02 30.21 -44.76
N CYS A 691 5.94 29.48 -44.51
CA CYS A 691 5.39 28.42 -45.36
C CYS A 691 4.47 28.94 -46.47
N SER A 692 3.84 30.11 -46.27
CA SER A 692 2.88 30.72 -47.20
C SER A 692 3.30 32.17 -47.51
N PRO A 693 4.36 32.40 -48.29
CA PRO A 693 4.85 33.74 -48.62
C PRO A 693 3.93 34.40 -49.66
N SER A 694 2.71 34.73 -49.26
CA SER A 694 1.79 35.58 -50.01
C SER A 694 1.12 36.58 -49.07
N LYS A 695 1.94 37.37 -48.40
CA LYS A 695 1.66 38.76 -48.02
C LYS A 695 2.93 39.60 -48.14
#